data_AF-A0A918GD51-F1
#
_entry.id   AF-A0A918GD51-F1
#
_cell.length_a   1.000
_cell.length_b   1.000
_cell.length_c   1.000
_cell.angle_alpha   90.00
_cell.angle_beta   90.00
_cell.angle_gamma   90.00
#
_symmetry.space_group_name_H-M   'P 1'
#
loop_
_entity.id
_entity.type
_entity.pdbx_description
1 polymer ?
#
loop_
_entity_poly.entity_id
_entity_poly.type
_entity_poly.pdbx_seq_one_letter_code
_entity_poly.pdbx_strand_id
1 'polypeptide(L)'
;MLAAGLALALVGAIAPAVVGAGAPQAQAATIDSDQLKTWWHDNHEFNTTGPVANDKVRRSSFYDVQVATAATPGSRYDSFTYMSIPRSGKGKIGYTKEDGAEFSSSANLTMSWSSFQYASDVWVDVTLRTGQTVSSADQVKIKPSSLNFTKQLVDGDTIRIRVPYSAAGHRFSVEFDPQLYTAYNDMSGPANDAGKLTTASGGGNRAIHTEPRNSMMIFAEPAPTGAERDRLIPTSASGSIYYPPQGQVTNLNTISEEIVYFRPGTYYMTSKYHALVPRQVKWVYLAPGAYVKGAVRFPDDSQGLYKVTGYGVLSGEQYVYEADTANNYDHLSGASNCHATCVKMLQFQSANGRQQHLDLQGVTINEPPYHSFVVYGDEQTFSMRVENYKQVGSWYWQTDGIELYRGSTMKNTFFNANDDVLKMYHSDVTIDNTVVWKNENGPVIQWGWTPRNIDNVRVTNTHVIHNRMYWKDVKYNTCILNSSSHWENMGSTTTANPNTWVRNMTFENITVEGMANCAIRVFALSSTENIHVKNLKIDAWSHLDASSQVSLLKRYSNSAGQKVTLGNETRDSRGLKLENYTVGGTVITKSGTNWAADRLGRLGFDAETWDNWNAWGPGGTTPDPVTGGTIVNGATGKCVDRAGGGTANGTPVQQWACANAPAMTWALEGQQLKSGGKCLDVEGGATANGAKAHLWDCGTWDSQKWAFQPSGTLKNIKSGRCLDIEGQSTADGARLHLWDCGTWNSQKWTLTS
;
A
#
# COMPACT_ATOMS: atom_id res chain seq x y z
N MET A 1 71.45 -20.72 -55.64
CA MET A 1 71.37 -21.68 -54.52
C MET A 1 70.17 -21.28 -53.67
N LEU A 2 69.09 -22.04 -53.75
CA LEU A 2 67.80 -21.76 -53.10
C LEU A 2 67.88 -22.07 -51.60
N ALA A 3 67.35 -21.16 -50.79
CA ALA A 3 67.32 -21.25 -49.34
C ALA A 3 65.91 -21.56 -48.82
N ALA A 4 65.87 -22.61 -47.99
CA ALA A 4 64.98 -22.96 -46.88
C ALA A 4 63.50 -22.50 -46.90
N GLY A 5 62.61 -23.48 -46.93
CA GLY A 5 61.17 -23.34 -46.78
C GLY A 5 60.69 -23.23 -45.33
N LEU A 6 59.68 -22.38 -45.13
CA LEU A 6 58.81 -22.35 -43.96
C LEU A 6 57.46 -22.96 -44.37
N ALA A 7 57.02 -24.02 -43.69
CA ALA A 7 55.70 -24.63 -43.89
C ALA A 7 54.68 -23.91 -43.00
N LEU A 8 53.67 -23.29 -43.62
CA LEU A 8 52.52 -22.68 -42.96
C LEU A 8 51.35 -23.68 -42.97
N ALA A 9 50.90 -24.12 -41.79
CA ALA A 9 49.75 -25.00 -41.65
C ALA A 9 48.44 -24.19 -41.74
N LEU A 10 47.62 -24.45 -42.75
CA LEU A 10 46.23 -24.00 -42.84
C LEU A 10 45.36 -24.80 -41.86
N VAL A 11 44.71 -24.12 -40.93
CA VAL A 11 43.62 -24.68 -40.11
C VAL A 11 42.31 -24.54 -40.90
N GLY A 12 41.66 -25.66 -41.18
CA GLY A 12 40.43 -25.75 -41.96
C GLY A 12 39.23 -25.10 -41.27
N ALA A 13 38.42 -24.40 -42.06
CA ALA A 13 37.13 -23.87 -41.67
C ALA A 13 36.12 -25.01 -41.42
N ILE A 14 35.56 -25.07 -40.21
CA ILE A 14 34.43 -25.93 -39.88
C ILE A 14 33.16 -25.20 -40.31
N ALA A 15 32.41 -25.77 -41.25
CA ALA A 15 31.11 -25.26 -41.66
C ALA A 15 30.11 -25.30 -40.48
N PRO A 16 29.21 -24.31 -40.34
CA PRO A 16 28.18 -24.35 -39.31
C PRO A 16 27.25 -25.53 -39.57
N ALA A 17 27.01 -26.32 -38.53
CA ALA A 17 26.02 -27.39 -38.56
C ALA A 17 24.65 -26.78 -38.89
N VAL A 18 24.05 -27.23 -40.00
CA VAL A 18 22.65 -26.98 -40.32
C VAL A 18 21.83 -27.66 -39.22
N VAL A 19 21.27 -26.86 -38.31
CA VAL A 19 20.27 -27.33 -37.36
C VAL A 19 19.07 -27.78 -38.19
N GLY A 20 18.81 -29.09 -38.19
CA GLY A 20 17.64 -29.66 -38.83
C GLY A 20 16.37 -29.01 -38.31
N ALA A 21 15.38 -28.83 -39.19
CA ALA A 21 14.05 -28.35 -38.84
C ALA A 21 13.56 -29.06 -37.57
N GLY A 22 13.40 -28.29 -36.49
CA GLY A 22 12.93 -28.80 -35.22
C GLY A 22 11.58 -29.49 -35.41
N ALA A 23 11.39 -30.61 -34.70
CA ALA A 23 10.07 -31.23 -34.58
C ALA A 23 9.02 -30.15 -34.27
N PRO A 24 7.81 -30.22 -34.86
CA PRO A 24 6.76 -29.24 -34.55
C PRO A 24 6.56 -29.20 -33.03
N GLN A 25 6.65 -28.00 -32.44
CA GLN A 25 6.25 -27.80 -31.05
C GLN A 25 4.83 -28.35 -30.89
N ALA A 26 4.63 -29.24 -29.92
CA ALA A 26 3.29 -29.74 -29.61
C ALA A 26 2.39 -28.53 -29.34
N GLN A 27 1.26 -28.46 -30.06
CA GLN A 27 0.30 -27.38 -29.93
C GLN A 27 -0.26 -27.37 -28.50
N ALA A 28 -0.33 -26.21 -27.87
CA ALA A 28 -0.86 -26.07 -26.51
C ALA A 28 -2.32 -26.58 -26.45
N ALA A 29 -2.62 -27.40 -25.46
CA ALA A 29 -3.94 -27.98 -25.27
C ALA A 29 -4.77 -27.09 -24.35
N THR A 30 -5.61 -26.22 -24.91
CA THR A 30 -6.51 -25.33 -24.14
C THR A 30 -7.92 -25.90 -24.03
N ILE A 31 -8.75 -25.29 -23.17
CA ILE A 31 -10.17 -25.63 -23.02
C ILE A 31 -11.03 -24.38 -23.11
N ASP A 32 -12.21 -24.50 -23.74
CA ASP A 32 -13.29 -23.51 -23.72
C ASP A 32 -14.61 -24.24 -23.44
N SER A 33 -15.03 -24.22 -22.18
CA SER A 33 -16.24 -24.88 -21.70
C SER A 33 -16.96 -24.00 -20.68
N ASP A 34 -18.19 -24.36 -20.33
CA ASP A 34 -18.95 -23.65 -19.29
C ASP A 34 -18.29 -23.71 -17.90
N GLN A 35 -17.39 -24.67 -17.67
CA GLN A 35 -16.76 -24.92 -16.36
C GLN A 35 -15.36 -24.34 -16.25
N LEU A 36 -14.61 -24.33 -17.34
CA LEU A 36 -13.22 -23.91 -17.39
C LEU A 36 -12.90 -23.35 -18.79
N LYS A 37 -12.23 -22.21 -18.81
CA LYS A 37 -11.68 -21.59 -20.02
C LYS A 37 -10.23 -21.17 -19.80
N THR A 38 -9.34 -21.71 -20.61
CA THR A 38 -7.93 -21.28 -20.72
C THR A 38 -7.66 -20.81 -22.15
N TRP A 39 -6.52 -20.16 -22.38
CA TRP A 39 -6.15 -19.68 -23.71
C TRP A 39 -4.63 -19.67 -23.89
N TRP A 40 -4.20 -19.47 -25.14
CA TRP A 40 -2.81 -19.49 -25.55
C TRP A 40 -2.49 -18.39 -26.57
N HIS A 41 -1.20 -18.06 -26.70
CA HIS A 41 -0.66 -17.15 -27.72
C HIS A 41 0.45 -17.85 -28.50
N ASP A 42 0.19 -18.19 -29.77
CA ASP A 42 1.16 -18.87 -30.63
C ASP A 42 2.34 -17.97 -31.00
N ASN A 43 2.11 -16.66 -31.01
CA ASN A 43 3.10 -15.61 -31.26
C ASN A 43 3.91 -15.22 -30.01
N HIS A 44 4.09 -16.13 -29.05
CA HIS A 44 4.85 -15.81 -27.85
C HIS A 44 6.36 -15.78 -28.07
N GLU A 45 7.07 -15.13 -27.16
CA GLU A 45 8.52 -15.05 -27.13
C GLU A 45 9.02 -15.22 -25.68
N PHE A 46 10.05 -16.04 -25.47
CA PHE A 46 10.81 -16.05 -24.22
C PHE A 46 11.90 -14.98 -24.31
N ASN A 47 11.77 -13.93 -23.51
CA ASN A 47 12.74 -12.84 -23.51
C ASN A 47 12.79 -12.22 -22.11
N THR A 48 13.97 -12.17 -21.52
CA THR A 48 14.21 -11.62 -20.17
C THR A 48 15.08 -10.36 -20.18
N THR A 49 15.52 -9.90 -21.35
CA THR A 49 16.58 -8.89 -21.46
C THR A 49 16.15 -7.63 -22.22
N GLY A 50 15.18 -7.73 -23.13
CA GLY A 50 14.81 -6.64 -24.02
C GLY A 50 13.32 -6.60 -24.37
N PRO A 51 12.87 -5.59 -25.13
CA PRO A 51 11.50 -5.54 -25.63
C PRO A 51 11.23 -6.72 -26.57
N VAL A 52 10.01 -7.27 -26.53
CA VAL A 52 9.54 -8.22 -27.54
C VAL A 52 9.04 -7.47 -28.77
N ALA A 53 8.99 -8.14 -29.93
CA ALA A 53 8.48 -7.50 -31.14
C ALA A 53 6.99 -7.09 -31.01
N ASN A 54 6.54 -6.16 -31.87
CA ASN A 54 5.19 -5.59 -31.81
C ASN A 54 4.09 -6.65 -31.82
N ASP A 55 4.24 -7.66 -32.67
CA ASP A 55 3.34 -8.78 -32.87
C ASP A 55 3.65 -9.97 -31.94
N LYS A 56 4.43 -9.81 -30.87
CA LYS A 56 4.80 -10.88 -29.93
C LYS A 56 4.29 -10.64 -28.52
N VAL A 57 4.07 -11.71 -27.77
CA VAL A 57 3.68 -11.66 -26.34
C VAL A 57 4.77 -12.31 -25.50
N ARG A 58 5.24 -11.62 -24.45
CA ARG A 58 6.27 -12.18 -23.57
C ARG A 58 5.70 -13.32 -22.72
N ARG A 59 6.22 -14.53 -22.92
CA ARG A 59 5.90 -15.71 -22.09
C ARG A 59 6.89 -15.80 -20.93
N SER A 60 6.42 -16.28 -19.78
CA SER A 60 7.27 -16.54 -18.63
C SER A 60 8.37 -17.53 -18.96
N SER A 61 9.63 -17.14 -18.70
CA SER A 61 10.77 -18.05 -18.77
C SER A 61 10.87 -18.97 -17.56
N PHE A 62 10.06 -18.74 -16.52
CA PHE A 62 10.23 -19.34 -15.20
C PHE A 62 9.11 -20.31 -14.82
N TYR A 63 7.92 -20.18 -15.40
CA TYR A 63 6.76 -20.97 -14.97
C TYR A 63 5.90 -21.43 -16.15
N ASP A 64 5.43 -22.67 -16.07
CA ASP A 64 4.28 -23.16 -16.84
C ASP A 64 3.09 -23.39 -15.92
N VAL A 65 1.88 -23.20 -16.46
CA VAL A 65 0.62 -23.42 -15.74
C VAL A 65 -0.30 -24.31 -16.54
N GLN A 66 -0.84 -25.32 -15.86
CA GLN A 66 -1.94 -26.12 -16.37
C GLN A 66 -3.11 -26.12 -15.38
N VAL A 67 -4.33 -26.23 -15.90
CA VAL A 67 -5.55 -26.22 -15.10
C VAL A 67 -6.43 -27.40 -15.48
N ALA A 68 -7.00 -28.06 -14.49
CA ALA A 68 -8.01 -29.10 -14.66
C ALA A 68 -9.18 -28.82 -13.73
N THR A 69 -10.40 -29.19 -14.11
CA THR A 69 -11.51 -29.19 -13.15
C THR A 69 -11.23 -30.24 -12.06
N ALA A 70 -11.70 -29.99 -10.84
CA ALA A 70 -11.52 -30.93 -9.73
C ALA A 70 -12.24 -32.27 -9.95
N ALA A 71 -13.28 -32.28 -10.81
CA ALA A 71 -14.00 -33.48 -11.22
C ALA A 71 -13.18 -34.39 -12.15
N THR A 72 -12.28 -33.82 -12.96
CA THR A 72 -11.43 -34.56 -13.91
C THR A 72 -9.96 -34.13 -13.81
N PRO A 73 -9.27 -34.41 -12.68
CA PRO A 73 -7.90 -33.92 -12.42
C PRO A 73 -6.82 -34.48 -13.36
N GLY A 74 -7.15 -35.49 -14.16
CA GLY A 74 -6.28 -36.03 -15.22
C GLY A 74 -6.32 -35.24 -16.53
N SER A 75 -7.37 -34.45 -16.76
CA SER A 75 -7.57 -33.65 -17.98
C SER A 75 -7.02 -32.24 -17.76
N ARG A 76 -5.71 -32.08 -17.92
CA ARG A 76 -4.99 -30.82 -17.71
C ARG A 76 -4.92 -30.02 -19.01
N TYR A 77 -5.18 -28.73 -18.91
CA TYR A 77 -5.16 -27.80 -20.04
C TYR A 77 -4.17 -26.67 -19.79
N ASP A 78 -3.39 -26.33 -20.81
CA ASP A 78 -2.42 -25.24 -20.75
C ASP A 78 -3.13 -23.90 -20.54
N SER A 79 -2.57 -23.08 -19.67
CA SER A 79 -3.00 -21.70 -19.44
C SER A 79 -1.81 -20.80 -19.67
N PHE A 80 -1.92 -19.83 -20.58
CA PHE A 80 -0.79 -18.97 -20.92
C PHE A 80 -0.25 -18.23 -19.68
N THR A 81 1.07 -18.26 -19.50
CA THR A 81 1.75 -17.51 -18.43
C THR A 81 2.49 -16.34 -19.05
N TYR A 82 1.92 -15.15 -18.91
CA TYR A 82 2.54 -13.89 -19.31
C TYR A 82 3.71 -13.56 -18.39
N MET A 83 4.58 -12.63 -18.83
CA MET A 83 5.65 -12.08 -18.00
C MET A 83 5.90 -10.61 -18.30
N SER A 84 6.14 -9.85 -17.24
CA SER A 84 6.59 -8.47 -17.25
C SER A 84 8.00 -8.38 -16.66
N ILE A 85 8.81 -7.48 -17.20
CA ILE A 85 10.16 -7.19 -16.70
C ILE A 85 10.34 -5.67 -16.56
N PRO A 86 11.20 -5.18 -15.64
CA PRO A 86 11.49 -3.77 -15.48
C PRO A 86 11.84 -3.08 -16.80
N ARG A 87 11.12 -1.98 -17.10
CA ARG A 87 11.25 -1.20 -18.33
C ARG A 87 11.02 -2.01 -19.61
N SER A 88 10.36 -3.16 -19.55
CA SER A 88 10.30 -4.12 -20.65
C SER A 88 11.67 -4.50 -21.24
N GLY A 89 12.76 -4.30 -20.49
CA GLY A 89 14.15 -4.46 -20.96
C GLY A 89 14.69 -3.33 -21.85
N LYS A 90 13.96 -2.22 -22.05
CA LYS A 90 14.37 -1.10 -22.92
C LYS A 90 15.53 -0.26 -22.37
N GLY A 91 15.75 -0.30 -21.05
CA GLY A 91 16.57 0.70 -20.38
C GLY A 91 15.89 2.08 -20.33
N LYS A 92 16.69 3.14 -20.12
CA LYS A 92 16.22 4.53 -20.10
C LYS A 92 16.38 5.15 -21.49
N ILE A 93 15.32 5.72 -22.05
CA ILE A 93 15.32 6.32 -23.39
C ILE A 93 14.91 7.79 -23.26
N GLY A 94 15.81 8.71 -23.62
CA GLY A 94 15.55 10.16 -23.55
C GLY A 94 15.72 10.79 -22.16
N TYR A 95 16.22 10.05 -21.17
CA TYR A 95 16.50 10.56 -19.82
C TYR A 95 17.58 9.74 -19.10
N THR A 96 18.14 10.32 -18.03
CA THR A 96 19.11 9.66 -17.13
C THR A 96 18.68 9.64 -15.66
N LYS A 97 17.69 10.45 -15.28
CA LYS A 97 17.14 10.51 -13.91
C LYS A 97 16.61 9.15 -13.44
N GLU A 98 16.53 8.97 -12.13
CA GLU A 98 15.89 7.77 -11.56
C GLU A 98 14.42 7.71 -11.97
N ASP A 99 13.95 6.50 -12.27
CA ASP A 99 12.56 6.24 -12.68
C ASP A 99 11.86 5.21 -11.77
N GLY A 100 12.51 4.79 -10.68
CA GLY A 100 11.98 3.84 -9.71
C GLY A 100 12.24 2.37 -10.05
N ALA A 101 12.65 2.07 -11.29
CA ALA A 101 12.92 0.69 -11.72
C ALA A 101 14.41 0.31 -11.61
N GLU A 102 15.25 1.11 -10.94
CA GLU A 102 16.69 0.85 -10.77
C GLU A 102 16.95 -0.48 -10.05
N PHE A 103 16.35 -0.67 -8.88
CA PHE A 103 16.56 -1.86 -8.09
C PHE A 103 15.97 -3.09 -8.78
N SER A 104 14.72 -3.00 -9.22
CA SER A 104 14.04 -4.12 -9.86
C SER A 104 14.80 -4.59 -11.11
N SER A 105 15.29 -3.66 -11.93
CA SER A 105 16.09 -3.97 -13.11
C SER A 105 17.45 -4.57 -12.77
N SER A 106 18.19 -3.99 -11.82
CA SER A 106 19.54 -4.49 -11.48
C SER A 106 19.51 -5.82 -10.73
N ALA A 107 18.43 -6.08 -9.98
CA ALA A 107 18.15 -7.35 -9.34
C ALA A 107 17.49 -8.37 -10.29
N ASN A 108 17.28 -8.07 -11.59
CA ASN A 108 16.63 -8.97 -12.54
C ASN A 108 15.28 -9.51 -12.01
N LEU A 109 14.47 -8.64 -11.40
CA LEU A 109 13.15 -9.03 -10.93
C LEU A 109 12.20 -9.21 -12.11
N THR A 110 11.27 -10.16 -12.01
CA THR A 110 10.22 -10.35 -13.01
C THR A 110 8.87 -10.63 -12.36
N MET A 111 7.79 -10.36 -13.10
CA MET A 111 6.43 -10.68 -12.67
C MET A 111 5.71 -11.48 -13.74
N SER A 112 5.54 -12.78 -13.47
CA SER A 112 4.75 -13.69 -14.28
C SER A 112 3.32 -13.78 -13.76
N TRP A 113 2.36 -13.98 -14.65
CA TRP A 113 0.98 -14.27 -14.25
C TRP A 113 0.26 -15.14 -15.26
N SER A 114 -0.68 -15.95 -14.78
CA SER A 114 -1.62 -16.68 -15.63
C SER A 114 -3.06 -16.39 -15.18
N SER A 115 -3.93 -16.18 -16.15
CA SER A 115 -5.36 -15.98 -15.93
C SER A 115 -6.14 -17.09 -16.62
N PHE A 116 -7.21 -17.56 -15.98
CA PHE A 116 -8.19 -18.48 -16.56
C PHE A 116 -9.57 -18.19 -15.99
N GLN A 117 -10.63 -18.63 -16.68
CA GLN A 117 -11.99 -18.53 -16.14
C GLN A 117 -12.47 -19.88 -15.64
N TYR A 118 -13.21 -19.89 -14.53
CA TYR A 118 -13.72 -21.12 -13.92
C TYR A 118 -15.10 -20.92 -13.28
N ALA A 119 -15.86 -22.01 -13.19
CA ALA A 119 -17.20 -22.06 -12.58
C ALA A 119 -17.38 -23.23 -11.59
N SER A 120 -16.33 -24.00 -11.34
CA SER A 120 -16.25 -25.09 -10.36
C SER A 120 -14.84 -25.20 -9.80
N ASP A 121 -14.66 -25.92 -8.69
CA ASP A 121 -13.33 -26.19 -8.12
C ASP A 121 -12.34 -26.67 -9.21
N VAL A 122 -11.09 -26.22 -9.14
CA VAL A 122 -10.03 -26.63 -10.08
C VAL A 122 -8.77 -27.09 -9.34
N TRP A 123 -7.98 -27.90 -10.02
CA TRP A 123 -6.56 -28.10 -9.71
C TRP A 123 -5.72 -27.26 -10.67
N VAL A 124 -4.80 -26.49 -10.10
CA VAL A 124 -3.82 -25.67 -10.83
C VAL A 124 -2.45 -26.28 -10.59
N ASP A 125 -1.82 -26.75 -11.65
CA ASP A 125 -0.43 -27.23 -11.64
C ASP A 125 0.47 -26.06 -12.07
N VAL A 126 1.47 -25.75 -11.25
CA VAL A 126 2.48 -24.72 -11.53
C VAL A 126 3.86 -25.40 -11.52
N THR A 127 4.54 -25.37 -12.66
CA THR A 127 5.85 -26.01 -12.85
C THR A 127 6.95 -24.97 -12.94
N LEU A 128 7.99 -25.09 -12.10
CA LEU A 128 9.17 -24.22 -12.12
C LEU A 128 10.14 -24.66 -13.22
N ARG A 129 10.45 -23.74 -14.15
CA ARG A 129 11.26 -24.02 -15.36
C ARG A 129 12.76 -23.78 -15.21
N THR A 130 13.23 -23.37 -14.03
CA THR A 130 14.62 -22.98 -13.81
C THR A 130 15.58 -24.16 -13.63
N GLY A 131 15.05 -25.38 -13.52
CA GLY A 131 15.81 -26.58 -13.13
C GLY A 131 16.11 -26.68 -11.63
N GLN A 132 15.67 -25.70 -10.82
CA GLN A 132 15.67 -25.82 -9.37
C GLN A 132 14.49 -26.69 -8.92
N THR A 133 14.67 -27.37 -7.79
CA THR A 133 13.66 -28.30 -7.26
C THR A 133 13.28 -27.95 -5.81
N VAL A 134 12.10 -28.38 -5.41
CA VAL A 134 11.61 -28.44 -4.03
C VAL A 134 11.40 -29.90 -3.62
N SER A 135 11.56 -30.20 -2.33
CA SER A 135 11.38 -31.53 -1.76
C SER A 135 10.04 -31.72 -1.04
N SER A 136 9.28 -30.63 -0.83
CA SER A 136 7.95 -30.70 -0.22
C SER A 136 7.05 -29.57 -0.70
N ALA A 137 5.73 -29.79 -0.64
CA ALA A 137 4.73 -28.76 -0.93
C ALA A 137 4.80 -27.56 0.03
N ASP A 138 5.43 -27.71 1.20
CA ASP A 138 5.60 -26.62 2.17
C ASP A 138 6.64 -25.60 1.72
N GLN A 139 7.55 -25.96 0.81
CA GLN A 139 8.49 -25.04 0.17
C GLN A 139 7.86 -24.24 -0.97
N VAL A 140 6.54 -24.36 -1.16
CA VAL A 140 5.79 -23.51 -2.07
C VAL A 140 4.71 -22.79 -1.28
N LYS A 141 4.91 -21.50 -1.01
CA LYS A 141 3.94 -20.68 -0.26
C LYS A 141 2.89 -20.12 -1.20
N ILE A 142 1.70 -19.88 -0.65
CA ILE A 142 0.62 -19.17 -1.33
C ILE A 142 0.34 -17.90 -0.55
N LYS A 143 0.30 -16.76 -1.23
CA LYS A 143 -0.15 -15.50 -0.64
C LYS A 143 -1.35 -14.91 -1.38
N PRO A 144 -2.41 -14.41 -0.72
CA PRO A 144 -2.53 -14.26 0.73
C PRO A 144 -2.54 -15.59 1.48
N SER A 145 -1.78 -15.67 2.58
CA SER A 145 -1.63 -16.92 3.35
C SER A 145 -2.93 -17.37 4.02
N SER A 146 -3.87 -16.44 4.21
CA SER A 146 -5.23 -16.71 4.67
C SER A 146 -6.04 -17.62 3.75
N LEU A 147 -5.67 -17.77 2.48
CA LEU A 147 -6.37 -18.66 1.54
C LEU A 147 -6.24 -20.13 1.91
N ASN A 148 -5.12 -20.51 2.54
CA ASN A 148 -4.85 -21.87 3.06
C ASN A 148 -5.26 -22.99 2.09
N PHE A 149 -4.97 -22.83 0.80
CA PHE A 149 -5.33 -23.82 -0.21
C PHE A 149 -4.60 -25.14 0.01
N THR A 150 -5.29 -26.24 -0.34
CA THR A 150 -4.66 -27.56 -0.35
C THR A 150 -3.60 -27.59 -1.45
N LYS A 151 -2.39 -28.03 -1.10
CA LYS A 151 -1.26 -28.18 -2.01
C LYS A 151 -0.76 -29.63 -2.02
N GLN A 152 -0.33 -30.09 -3.18
CA GLN A 152 0.26 -31.41 -3.38
C GLN A 152 1.49 -31.28 -4.25
N LEU A 153 2.60 -31.87 -3.84
CA LEU A 153 3.77 -31.95 -4.69
C LEU A 153 3.54 -33.04 -5.74
N VAL A 154 3.59 -32.70 -7.03
CA VAL A 154 3.44 -33.67 -8.13
C VAL A 154 4.77 -34.37 -8.37
N ASP A 155 5.84 -33.58 -8.43
CA ASP A 155 7.24 -33.98 -8.59
C ASP A 155 8.16 -32.86 -8.06
N GLY A 156 9.47 -32.94 -8.32
CA GLY A 156 10.45 -32.01 -7.75
C GLY A 156 10.32 -30.54 -8.19
N ASP A 157 9.58 -30.21 -9.25
CA ASP A 157 9.45 -28.84 -9.76
C ASP A 157 7.99 -28.39 -9.94
N THR A 158 7.02 -29.29 -9.75
CA THR A 158 5.60 -29.01 -9.96
C THR A 158 4.79 -29.08 -8.67
N ILE A 159 4.16 -27.95 -8.32
CA ILE A 159 3.15 -27.88 -7.27
C ILE A 159 1.76 -27.96 -7.88
N ARG A 160 0.87 -28.71 -7.23
CA ARG A 160 -0.56 -28.78 -7.56
C ARG A 160 -1.36 -28.12 -6.44
N ILE A 161 -2.23 -27.18 -6.81
CA ILE A 161 -2.98 -26.33 -5.87
C ILE A 161 -4.47 -26.53 -6.13
N ARG A 162 -5.25 -26.87 -5.09
CA ARG A 162 -6.71 -26.91 -5.19
C ARG A 162 -7.27 -25.52 -4.99
N VAL A 163 -7.85 -24.94 -6.03
CA VAL A 163 -8.49 -23.63 -5.97
C VAL A 163 -10.01 -23.84 -5.96
N PRO A 164 -10.69 -23.60 -4.83
CA PRO A 164 -12.14 -23.76 -4.75
C PRO A 164 -12.84 -22.68 -5.59
N TYR A 165 -14.03 -22.99 -6.10
CA TYR A 165 -14.83 -21.97 -6.76
C TYR A 165 -15.30 -20.89 -5.77
N SER A 166 -15.15 -19.65 -6.22
CA SER A 166 -15.67 -18.46 -5.56
C SER A 166 -16.23 -17.52 -6.61
N ALA A 167 -17.40 -16.94 -6.35
CA ALA A 167 -17.99 -15.90 -7.18
C ALA A 167 -17.13 -14.62 -7.22
N ALA A 168 -16.21 -14.43 -6.28
CA ALA A 168 -15.19 -13.38 -6.33
C ALA A 168 -13.99 -13.78 -7.20
N GLY A 169 -13.80 -15.07 -7.49
CA GLY A 169 -12.52 -15.62 -7.96
C GLY A 169 -11.43 -15.55 -6.89
N HIS A 170 -10.20 -15.89 -7.27
CA HIS A 170 -9.00 -15.78 -6.44
C HIS A 170 -7.84 -15.15 -7.23
N ARG A 171 -7.10 -14.24 -6.59
CA ARG A 171 -5.86 -13.65 -7.10
C ARG A 171 -4.77 -13.86 -6.07
N PHE A 172 -3.77 -14.67 -6.38
CA PHE A 172 -2.78 -15.10 -5.41
C PHE A 172 -1.40 -15.34 -6.01
N SER A 173 -0.39 -15.23 -5.17
CA SER A 173 1.02 -15.54 -5.42
C SER A 173 1.31 -17.01 -5.17
N VAL A 174 2.16 -17.60 -6.00
CA VAL A 174 2.76 -18.92 -5.82
C VAL A 174 4.28 -18.74 -5.69
N GLU A 175 4.82 -19.08 -4.52
CA GLU A 175 6.19 -18.68 -4.13
C GLU A 175 7.02 -19.90 -3.80
N PHE A 176 7.87 -20.31 -4.75
CA PHE A 176 8.84 -21.39 -4.55
C PHE A 176 10.02 -20.88 -3.73
N ASP A 177 10.38 -21.57 -2.65
CA ASP A 177 11.52 -21.21 -1.79
C ASP A 177 12.83 -20.95 -2.57
N PRO A 178 13.22 -21.77 -3.59
CA PRO A 178 14.43 -21.51 -4.38
C PRO A 178 14.41 -20.23 -5.23
N GLN A 179 13.24 -19.60 -5.39
CA GLN A 179 13.06 -18.34 -6.10
C GLN A 179 13.09 -17.13 -5.14
N LEU A 180 13.07 -17.35 -3.83
CA LEU A 180 13.08 -16.25 -2.86
C LEU A 180 14.42 -15.51 -2.86
N TYR A 181 14.33 -14.19 -2.73
CA TYR A 181 15.46 -13.33 -2.42
C TYR A 181 15.06 -12.33 -1.35
N THR A 182 16.06 -11.75 -0.69
CA THR A 182 15.85 -10.65 0.27
C THR A 182 16.37 -9.34 -0.31
N ALA A 183 15.52 -8.32 -0.33
CA ALA A 183 15.93 -6.95 -0.56
C ALA A 183 16.47 -6.34 0.74
N TYR A 184 17.62 -5.67 0.64
CA TYR A 184 18.25 -4.96 1.75
C TYR A 184 18.38 -3.48 1.43
N ASN A 185 18.30 -2.60 2.44
CA ASN A 185 18.76 -1.22 2.35
C ASN A 185 20.24 -1.16 2.77
N ASP A 186 21.09 -0.57 1.93
CA ASP A 186 22.53 -0.41 2.18
C ASP A 186 22.89 0.67 3.20
N MET A 187 21.89 1.42 3.68
CA MET A 187 22.01 2.52 4.64
C MET A 187 22.94 3.66 4.18
N SER A 188 23.24 3.72 2.87
CA SER A 188 24.11 4.73 2.28
C SER A 188 23.57 6.15 2.43
N GLY A 189 24.44 7.13 2.16
CA GLY A 189 24.11 8.54 2.24
C GLY A 189 23.99 9.08 3.68
N PRO A 190 23.79 10.41 3.81
CA PRO A 190 23.57 11.07 5.09
C PRO A 190 22.26 10.60 5.77
N ALA A 191 22.01 11.08 7.00
CA ALA A 191 20.85 10.64 7.80
C ALA A 191 19.48 11.02 7.19
N ASN A 192 19.45 12.05 6.35
CA ASN A 192 18.26 12.51 5.60
C ASN A 192 18.12 11.84 4.23
N ASP A 193 18.94 10.84 3.92
CA ASP A 193 18.87 10.09 2.67
C ASP A 193 18.11 8.77 2.86
N ALA A 194 17.55 8.28 1.78
CA ALA A 194 16.77 7.06 1.70
C ALA A 194 17.59 5.78 1.95
N GLY A 195 18.90 5.84 1.70
CA GLY A 195 19.70 4.66 1.36
C GLY A 195 19.29 4.09 0.00
N LYS A 196 19.85 2.94 -0.40
CA LYS A 196 19.50 2.26 -1.65
C LYS A 196 19.23 0.78 -1.43
N LEU A 197 18.32 0.24 -2.24
CA LEU A 197 18.07 -1.20 -2.24
C LEU A 197 19.19 -1.97 -2.94
N THR A 198 19.54 -3.12 -2.37
CA THR A 198 20.54 -4.07 -2.87
C THR A 198 20.14 -5.50 -2.51
N THR A 199 20.69 -6.49 -3.23
CA THR A 199 20.56 -7.91 -2.88
C THR A 199 21.72 -8.42 -2.02
N ALA A 200 22.73 -7.57 -1.76
CA ALA A 200 23.88 -7.94 -0.97
C ALA A 200 23.52 -8.06 0.52
N SER A 201 23.63 -9.27 1.07
CA SER A 201 23.58 -9.50 2.51
C SER A 201 24.91 -9.12 3.18
N GLY A 202 24.87 -8.52 4.37
CA GLY A 202 26.06 -8.16 5.15
C GLY A 202 26.43 -6.68 5.06
N GLY A 203 27.62 -6.30 5.53
CA GLY A 203 28.13 -4.92 5.43
C GLY A 203 27.39 -3.85 6.23
N GLY A 204 26.50 -4.23 7.17
CA GLY A 204 25.63 -3.30 7.90
C GLY A 204 24.28 -3.03 7.21
N ASN A 205 24.02 -3.67 6.08
CA ASN A 205 22.75 -3.55 5.33
C ASN A 205 21.57 -4.09 6.16
N ARG A 206 20.39 -3.51 5.98
CA ARG A 206 19.17 -3.84 6.72
C ARG A 206 18.18 -4.57 5.83
N ALA A 207 17.75 -5.77 6.25
CA ALA A 207 16.73 -6.51 5.51
C ALA A 207 15.42 -5.72 5.47
N ILE A 208 14.86 -5.60 4.27
CA ILE A 208 13.61 -4.86 4.01
C ILE A 208 12.47 -5.83 3.81
N HIS A 209 12.64 -6.79 2.89
CA HIS A 209 11.59 -7.75 2.57
C HIS A 209 12.15 -8.99 1.85
N THR A 210 11.46 -10.12 1.96
CA THR A 210 11.76 -11.36 1.24
C THR A 210 10.58 -11.74 0.37
N GLU A 211 10.83 -12.00 -0.90
CA GLU A 211 9.82 -12.32 -1.91
C GLU A 211 10.46 -13.09 -3.08
N PRO A 212 9.67 -13.68 -4.00
CA PRO A 212 10.20 -14.27 -5.22
C PRO A 212 10.91 -13.26 -6.12
N ARG A 213 12.11 -13.60 -6.59
CA ARG A 213 12.82 -12.83 -7.62
C ARG A 213 12.04 -12.83 -8.94
N ASN A 214 11.54 -14.01 -9.31
CA ASN A 214 10.62 -14.18 -10.42
C ASN A 214 9.26 -14.56 -9.83
N SER A 215 8.36 -13.58 -9.72
CA SER A 215 7.05 -13.81 -9.11
C SER A 215 6.08 -14.52 -10.05
N MET A 216 5.12 -15.24 -9.48
CA MET A 216 4.13 -16.01 -10.22
C MET A 216 2.73 -15.80 -9.64
N MET A 217 1.91 -15.01 -10.33
CA MET A 217 0.50 -14.78 -9.98
C MET A 217 -0.43 -15.76 -10.68
N ILE A 218 -1.48 -16.21 -9.98
CA ILE A 218 -2.63 -16.90 -10.54
C ILE A 218 -3.86 -16.02 -10.37
N PHE A 219 -4.56 -15.74 -11.47
CA PHE A 219 -5.85 -15.06 -11.50
C PHE A 219 -6.93 -16.06 -11.95
N ALA A 220 -7.54 -16.73 -10.97
CA ALA A 220 -8.65 -17.66 -11.17
C ALA A 220 -9.96 -16.87 -11.13
N GLU A 221 -10.51 -16.56 -12.30
CA GLU A 221 -11.58 -15.56 -12.44
C GLU A 221 -12.94 -16.20 -12.72
N PRO A 222 -14.03 -15.74 -12.07
CA PRO A 222 -15.35 -16.33 -12.29
C PRO A 222 -15.78 -16.13 -13.76
N ALA A 223 -16.32 -17.17 -14.38
CA ALA A 223 -17.02 -17.01 -15.65
C ALA A 223 -18.32 -16.20 -15.41
N PRO A 224 -18.54 -15.06 -16.10
CA PRO A 224 -19.76 -14.28 -15.89
C PRO A 224 -20.96 -15.04 -16.47
N THR A 225 -22.07 -15.10 -15.73
CA THR A 225 -23.30 -15.81 -16.11
C THR A 225 -24.55 -14.92 -15.99
N GLY A 226 -25.64 -15.30 -16.64
CA GLY A 226 -26.93 -14.59 -16.54
C GLY A 226 -26.83 -13.08 -16.76
N ALA A 227 -27.46 -12.30 -15.88
CA ALA A 227 -27.47 -10.84 -15.96
C ALA A 227 -26.07 -10.19 -15.86
N GLU A 228 -25.12 -10.85 -15.19
CA GLU A 228 -23.75 -10.36 -15.12
C GLU A 228 -23.05 -10.50 -16.48
N ARG A 229 -23.27 -11.63 -17.18
CA ARG A 229 -22.78 -11.82 -18.55
C ARG A 229 -23.32 -10.74 -19.48
N ASP A 230 -24.62 -10.47 -19.43
CA ASP A 230 -25.25 -9.47 -20.30
C ASP A 230 -24.75 -8.04 -20.02
N ARG A 231 -24.36 -7.76 -18.76
CA ARG A 231 -23.73 -6.49 -18.39
C ARG A 231 -22.28 -6.40 -18.87
N LEU A 232 -21.52 -7.48 -18.81
CA LEU A 232 -20.05 -7.47 -18.92
C LEU A 232 -19.51 -7.93 -20.27
N ILE A 233 -20.30 -8.62 -21.09
CA ILE A 233 -19.89 -9.10 -22.41
C ILE A 233 -20.82 -8.50 -23.47
N PRO A 234 -20.32 -7.66 -24.39
CA PRO A 234 -21.15 -7.07 -25.42
C PRO A 234 -21.62 -8.12 -26.42
N THR A 235 -22.85 -7.95 -26.89
CA THR A 235 -23.42 -8.69 -28.02
C THR A 235 -23.88 -7.70 -29.09
N SER A 236 -24.34 -8.18 -30.24
CA SER A 236 -24.94 -7.31 -31.26
C SER A 236 -26.16 -6.54 -30.76
N ALA A 237 -26.81 -6.98 -29.68
CA ALA A 237 -27.91 -6.26 -29.04
C ALA A 237 -27.42 -5.09 -28.15
N SER A 238 -26.13 -5.03 -27.82
CA SER A 238 -25.56 -3.98 -26.96
C SER A 238 -25.28 -2.66 -27.71
N GLY A 239 -25.16 -2.70 -29.03
CA GLY A 239 -24.82 -1.57 -29.90
C GLY A 239 -24.04 -2.01 -31.13
N SER A 240 -23.68 -1.06 -32.00
CA SER A 240 -22.78 -1.34 -33.13
C SER A 240 -21.37 -1.67 -32.64
N ILE A 241 -20.74 -2.70 -33.22
CA ILE A 241 -19.44 -3.22 -32.76
C ILE A 241 -18.40 -3.12 -33.87
N TYR A 242 -17.30 -2.44 -33.55
CA TYR A 242 -16.07 -2.49 -34.32
C TYR A 242 -15.15 -3.59 -33.78
N TYR A 243 -14.66 -4.45 -34.67
CA TYR A 243 -13.69 -5.50 -34.35
C TYR A 243 -12.34 -5.14 -34.98
N PRO A 244 -11.38 -4.60 -34.21
CA PRO A 244 -10.04 -4.33 -34.74
C PRO A 244 -9.40 -5.63 -35.28
N PRO A 245 -8.71 -5.59 -36.43
CA PRO A 245 -7.88 -6.72 -36.85
C PRO A 245 -6.67 -6.86 -35.91
N GLN A 246 -6.14 -8.08 -35.76
CA GLN A 246 -4.88 -8.29 -35.05
C GLN A 246 -3.73 -7.53 -35.73
N GLY A 247 -2.72 -7.14 -34.94
CA GLY A 247 -1.59 -6.34 -35.40
C GLY A 247 -1.73 -4.86 -35.04
N GLN A 248 -1.27 -3.98 -35.93
CA GLN A 248 -1.22 -2.54 -35.63
C GLN A 248 -2.61 -1.91 -35.60
N VAL A 249 -2.91 -1.16 -34.53
CA VAL A 249 -4.17 -0.45 -34.33
C VAL A 249 -3.89 1.04 -34.19
N THR A 250 -4.26 1.83 -35.20
CA THR A 250 -4.00 3.29 -35.25
C THR A 250 -5.25 4.12 -35.58
N ASN A 251 -6.38 3.47 -35.86
CA ASN A 251 -7.57 4.10 -36.43
C ASN A 251 -8.77 4.18 -35.47
N LEU A 252 -8.59 3.84 -34.19
CA LEU A 252 -9.71 3.84 -33.22
C LEU A 252 -10.31 5.23 -33.00
N ASN A 253 -9.62 6.29 -33.39
CA ASN A 253 -10.08 7.67 -33.30
C ASN A 253 -11.08 8.08 -34.39
N THR A 254 -11.35 7.24 -35.39
CA THR A 254 -12.25 7.58 -36.50
C THR A 254 -13.42 6.60 -36.70
N ILE A 255 -13.52 5.57 -35.85
CA ILE A 255 -14.60 4.57 -35.94
C ILE A 255 -15.98 5.20 -35.69
N SER A 256 -17.03 4.60 -36.23
CA SER A 256 -18.41 5.09 -36.09
C SER A 256 -19.26 4.28 -35.12
N GLU A 257 -18.71 3.16 -34.66
CA GLU A 257 -19.35 2.17 -33.82
C GLU A 257 -19.33 2.57 -32.34
N GLU A 258 -20.25 2.01 -31.57
CA GLU A 258 -20.40 2.31 -30.15
C GLU A 258 -19.49 1.44 -29.25
N ILE A 259 -19.02 0.31 -29.77
CA ILE A 259 -18.29 -0.71 -29.01
C ILE A 259 -17.02 -1.09 -29.76
N VAL A 260 -15.88 -1.10 -29.07
CA VAL A 260 -14.64 -1.70 -29.57
C VAL A 260 -14.46 -3.07 -28.94
N TYR A 261 -14.48 -4.12 -29.75
CA TYR A 261 -14.33 -5.51 -29.30
C TYR A 261 -13.00 -6.09 -29.78
N PHE A 262 -12.06 -6.26 -28.86
CA PHE A 262 -10.82 -7.00 -29.12
C PHE A 262 -11.04 -8.49 -28.89
N ARG A 263 -11.02 -9.27 -29.97
CA ARG A 263 -11.06 -10.74 -29.93
C ARG A 263 -9.74 -11.32 -29.40
N PRO A 264 -9.67 -12.61 -29.02
CA PRO A 264 -8.39 -13.24 -28.70
C PRO A 264 -7.36 -13.01 -29.81
N GLY A 265 -6.14 -12.64 -29.43
CA GLY A 265 -5.11 -12.18 -30.36
C GLY A 265 -4.26 -11.03 -29.82
N THR A 266 -3.27 -10.61 -30.60
CA THR A 266 -2.34 -9.54 -30.23
C THR A 266 -2.55 -8.29 -31.06
N TYR A 267 -2.57 -7.14 -30.40
CA TYR A 267 -2.81 -5.82 -31.00
C TYR A 267 -1.78 -4.83 -30.46
N TYR A 268 -1.37 -3.85 -31.25
CA TYR A 268 -0.40 -2.85 -30.79
C TYR A 268 -0.61 -1.46 -31.37
N MET A 269 -0.43 -0.45 -30.52
CA MET A 269 -0.57 0.97 -30.84
C MET A 269 0.78 1.65 -31.12
N THR A 270 1.90 0.95 -30.93
CA THR A 270 3.28 1.49 -30.95
C THR A 270 3.56 2.43 -29.78
N SER A 271 4.81 2.86 -29.62
CA SER A 271 5.20 3.81 -28.56
C SER A 271 4.72 5.24 -28.80
N LYS A 272 4.12 5.53 -29.97
CA LYS A 272 3.83 6.89 -30.45
C LYS A 272 2.34 7.19 -30.62
N TYR A 273 1.46 6.33 -30.11
CA TYR A 273 0.01 6.51 -30.21
C TYR A 273 -0.69 5.85 -29.03
N HIS A 274 -1.80 6.44 -28.58
CA HIS A 274 -2.80 5.80 -27.73
C HIS A 274 -4.19 6.08 -28.30
N ALA A 275 -5.16 5.20 -28.01
CA ALA A 275 -6.49 5.32 -28.58
C ALA A 275 -7.28 6.48 -27.95
N LEU A 276 -7.55 7.50 -28.76
CA LEU A 276 -8.52 8.56 -28.45
C LEU A 276 -9.87 8.14 -29.03
N VAL A 277 -10.73 7.50 -28.24
CA VAL A 277 -11.98 6.96 -28.81
C VAL A 277 -13.02 8.06 -29.08
N PRO A 278 -13.79 7.99 -30.18
CA PRO A 278 -14.85 8.94 -30.50
C PRO A 278 -15.98 8.96 -29.47
N ARG A 279 -16.74 10.05 -29.45
CA ARG A 279 -17.85 10.27 -28.50
C ARG A 279 -18.88 9.15 -28.42
N GLN A 280 -19.15 8.46 -29.52
CA GLN A 280 -20.11 7.36 -29.59
C GLN A 280 -19.61 6.09 -28.90
N VAL A 281 -18.29 5.94 -28.71
CA VAL A 281 -17.71 4.77 -28.07
C VAL A 281 -18.01 4.81 -26.59
N LYS A 282 -18.89 3.91 -26.15
CA LYS A 282 -19.29 3.75 -24.74
C LYS A 282 -18.69 2.50 -24.10
N TRP A 283 -18.15 1.58 -24.90
CA TRP A 283 -17.67 0.28 -24.40
C TRP A 283 -16.40 -0.19 -25.12
N VAL A 284 -15.35 -0.48 -24.36
CA VAL A 284 -14.19 -1.24 -24.84
C VAL A 284 -14.19 -2.62 -24.15
N TYR A 285 -14.19 -3.69 -24.94
CA TYR A 285 -14.18 -5.06 -24.46
C TYR A 285 -12.90 -5.79 -24.86
N LEU A 286 -12.22 -6.37 -23.88
CA LEU A 286 -11.01 -7.18 -24.07
C LEU A 286 -11.33 -8.65 -23.77
N ALA A 287 -11.49 -9.46 -24.81
CA ALA A 287 -11.82 -10.87 -24.63
C ALA A 287 -10.71 -11.62 -23.85
N PRO A 288 -11.05 -12.71 -23.12
CA PRO A 288 -10.03 -13.62 -22.58
C PRO A 288 -9.09 -14.09 -23.71
N GLY A 289 -7.79 -13.84 -23.56
CA GLY A 289 -6.79 -14.09 -24.60
C GLY A 289 -6.53 -12.93 -25.57
N ALA A 290 -7.17 -11.76 -25.40
CA ALA A 290 -6.75 -10.53 -26.08
C ALA A 290 -5.55 -9.90 -25.34
N TYR A 291 -4.52 -9.51 -26.07
CA TYR A 291 -3.36 -8.76 -25.56
C TYR A 291 -3.17 -7.49 -26.37
N VAL A 292 -3.53 -6.33 -25.80
CA VAL A 292 -3.50 -5.03 -26.46
C VAL A 292 -2.35 -4.20 -25.90
N LYS A 293 -1.32 -3.94 -26.69
CA LYS A 293 -0.24 -3.00 -26.34
C LYS A 293 -0.69 -1.58 -26.68
N GLY A 294 -1.00 -0.79 -25.67
CA GLY A 294 -1.48 0.57 -25.83
C GLY A 294 -2.21 1.10 -24.61
N ALA A 295 -2.90 2.21 -24.79
CA ALA A 295 -3.71 2.88 -23.77
C ALA A 295 -4.99 3.45 -24.40
N VAL A 296 -6.01 3.71 -23.58
CA VAL A 296 -7.32 4.20 -24.04
C VAL A 296 -7.76 5.44 -23.28
N ARG A 297 -8.14 6.48 -24.01
CA ARG A 297 -8.74 7.70 -23.48
C ARG A 297 -10.12 7.90 -24.09
N PHE A 298 -11.10 8.18 -23.24
CA PHE A 298 -12.44 8.65 -23.57
C PHE A 298 -12.48 10.18 -23.39
N PRO A 299 -12.23 10.96 -24.45
CA PRO A 299 -12.05 12.41 -24.35
C PRO A 299 -13.38 13.18 -24.24
N ASP A 300 -14.48 12.57 -24.64
CA ASP A 300 -15.83 13.14 -24.63
C ASP A 300 -16.61 12.64 -23.41
N ASP A 301 -17.42 13.53 -22.84
CA ASP A 301 -18.15 13.33 -21.58
C ASP A 301 -19.66 13.15 -21.79
N SER A 302 -20.12 12.75 -22.98
CA SER A 302 -21.55 12.64 -23.32
C SER A 302 -22.22 11.32 -22.92
N GLN A 303 -21.47 10.26 -22.63
CA GLN A 303 -22.06 8.96 -22.27
C GLN A 303 -22.51 8.94 -20.82
N GLY A 304 -23.70 8.40 -20.53
CA GLY A 304 -24.16 8.19 -19.15
C GLY A 304 -23.50 6.97 -18.49
N LEU A 305 -23.08 6.00 -19.30
CA LEU A 305 -22.40 4.78 -18.85
C LEU A 305 -21.25 4.46 -19.80
N TYR A 306 -20.05 4.42 -19.25
CA TYR A 306 -18.88 3.85 -19.90
C TYR A 306 -18.62 2.43 -19.39
N LYS A 307 -18.01 1.62 -20.23
CA LYS A 307 -17.60 0.26 -19.88
C LYS A 307 -16.21 -0.07 -20.41
N VAL A 308 -15.36 -0.63 -19.56
CA VAL A 308 -14.11 -1.28 -19.94
C VAL A 308 -14.09 -2.64 -19.27
N THR A 309 -14.39 -3.70 -20.03
CA THR A 309 -14.66 -5.03 -19.45
C THR A 309 -13.95 -6.17 -20.17
N GLY A 310 -13.93 -7.34 -19.54
CA GLY A 310 -13.39 -8.57 -20.11
C GLY A 310 -12.00 -8.94 -19.56
N TYR A 311 -11.64 -10.22 -19.66
CA TYR A 311 -10.43 -10.78 -19.04
C TYR A 311 -9.19 -10.76 -19.96
N GLY A 312 -9.11 -9.77 -20.86
CA GLY A 312 -7.92 -9.50 -21.65
C GLY A 312 -6.91 -8.59 -20.94
N VAL A 313 -5.78 -8.34 -21.61
CA VAL A 313 -4.68 -7.51 -21.12
C VAL A 313 -4.57 -6.21 -21.92
N LEU A 314 -4.40 -5.08 -21.22
CA LEU A 314 -3.99 -3.80 -21.79
C LEU A 314 -2.61 -3.45 -21.24
N SER A 315 -1.60 -3.38 -22.12
CA SER A 315 -0.20 -3.24 -21.73
C SER A 315 0.43 -1.94 -22.22
N GLY A 316 1.10 -1.21 -21.33
CA GLY A 316 1.88 -0.02 -21.63
C GLY A 316 3.34 -0.31 -22.02
N GLU A 317 3.71 -1.57 -22.27
CA GLU A 317 5.09 -2.03 -22.49
C GLU A 317 5.82 -1.32 -23.66
N GLN A 318 5.11 -0.64 -24.55
CA GLN A 318 5.72 0.12 -25.65
C GLN A 318 6.05 1.56 -25.25
N TYR A 319 5.39 2.14 -24.25
CA TYR A 319 5.63 3.50 -23.81
C TYR A 319 6.91 3.61 -22.97
N VAL A 320 7.56 4.76 -23.03
CA VAL A 320 8.66 5.11 -22.12
C VAL A 320 8.10 5.62 -20.79
N TYR A 321 8.90 5.60 -19.73
CA TYR A 321 8.57 6.26 -18.47
C TYR A 321 8.21 7.74 -18.71
N GLU A 322 7.11 8.21 -18.12
CA GLU A 322 6.58 9.56 -18.35
C GLU A 322 6.46 9.88 -19.85
N ALA A 323 5.93 8.94 -20.65
CA ALA A 323 5.60 9.19 -22.05
C ALA A 323 4.60 10.34 -22.16
N ASP A 324 5.04 11.48 -22.68
CA ASP A 324 4.27 12.72 -22.68
C ASP A 324 3.61 12.98 -24.03
N THR A 325 2.29 13.06 -24.05
CA THR A 325 1.55 13.37 -25.29
C THR A 325 1.84 14.78 -25.82
N ALA A 326 2.26 15.71 -24.96
CA ALA A 326 2.71 17.04 -25.36
C ALA A 326 4.13 17.03 -25.97
N ASN A 327 4.88 15.94 -25.77
CA ASN A 327 6.23 15.74 -26.30
C ASN A 327 6.30 14.50 -27.21
N ASN A 328 5.30 14.31 -28.08
CA ASN A 328 5.27 13.21 -29.06
C ASN A 328 5.51 11.82 -28.46
N TYR A 329 5.01 11.58 -27.25
CA TYR A 329 5.18 10.34 -26.47
C TYR A 329 6.63 10.00 -26.11
N ASP A 330 7.58 10.91 -26.36
CA ASP A 330 8.89 10.82 -25.73
C ASP A 330 8.78 11.13 -24.24
N HIS A 331 9.84 10.84 -23.50
CA HIS A 331 9.93 11.18 -22.08
C HIS A 331 9.67 12.68 -21.88
N LEU A 332 9.00 13.01 -20.77
CA LEU A 332 8.81 14.38 -20.29
C LEU A 332 10.08 15.24 -20.44
N SER A 333 9.92 16.43 -21.05
CA SER A 333 10.99 17.40 -21.22
C SER A 333 10.45 18.82 -21.06
N GLY A 334 11.23 19.72 -20.45
CA GLY A 334 10.89 21.14 -20.34
C GLY A 334 9.78 21.51 -19.35
N ALA A 335 9.30 20.58 -18.51
CA ALA A 335 8.31 20.83 -17.46
C ALA A 335 8.68 20.10 -16.15
N SER A 336 8.13 20.56 -15.02
CA SER A 336 8.39 19.97 -13.70
C SER A 336 7.66 18.64 -13.47
N ASN A 337 6.49 18.47 -14.09
CA ASN A 337 5.71 17.24 -14.13
C ASN A 337 4.83 17.23 -15.40
N CYS A 338 4.27 16.07 -15.72
CA CYS A 338 3.35 15.87 -16.84
C CYS A 338 2.01 15.30 -16.39
N HIS A 339 1.53 15.69 -15.20
CA HIS A 339 0.34 15.07 -14.60
C HIS A 339 -0.86 15.04 -15.57
N ALA A 340 -1.10 16.13 -16.31
CA ALA A 340 -2.20 16.25 -17.26
C ALA A 340 -1.93 15.66 -18.67
N THR A 341 -0.67 15.43 -19.04
CA THR A 341 -0.28 15.16 -20.44
C THR A 341 0.43 13.82 -20.64
N CYS A 342 1.03 13.24 -19.60
CA CYS A 342 1.59 11.91 -19.67
C CYS A 342 0.50 10.86 -19.91
N VAL A 343 0.82 9.85 -20.72
CA VAL A 343 -0.08 8.76 -21.05
C VAL A 343 -0.59 8.08 -19.78
N LYS A 344 -1.90 7.90 -19.71
CA LYS A 344 -2.60 7.12 -18.69
C LYS A 344 -3.10 5.85 -19.36
N MET A 345 -3.07 4.70 -18.68
CA MET A 345 -3.56 3.46 -19.29
C MET A 345 -5.05 3.56 -19.62
N LEU A 346 -5.82 4.14 -18.71
CA LEU A 346 -7.23 4.49 -18.87
C LEU A 346 -7.47 5.93 -18.44
N GLN A 347 -8.12 6.72 -19.29
CA GLN A 347 -8.49 8.11 -18.98
C GLN A 347 -9.91 8.44 -19.42
N PHE A 348 -10.66 9.16 -18.58
CA PHE A 348 -12.02 9.61 -18.86
C PHE A 348 -12.20 11.10 -18.61
N GLN A 349 -13.21 11.68 -19.26
CA GLN A 349 -13.71 13.02 -18.99
C GLN A 349 -15.11 12.93 -18.37
N SER A 350 -15.32 13.67 -17.28
CA SER A 350 -16.59 13.79 -16.56
C SER A 350 -17.25 15.14 -16.82
N ALA A 351 -18.54 15.11 -17.12
CA ALA A 351 -19.39 16.24 -17.45
C ALA A 351 -19.87 16.95 -16.19
N ASN A 352 -19.84 18.27 -16.21
CA ASN A 352 -20.24 19.08 -15.06
C ASN A 352 -21.71 18.88 -14.68
N GLY A 353 -21.96 18.44 -13.44
CA GLY A 353 -23.30 18.30 -12.86
C GLY A 353 -24.15 17.15 -13.42
N ARG A 354 -23.60 16.29 -14.29
CA ARG A 354 -24.33 15.17 -14.89
C ARG A 354 -23.78 13.84 -14.37
N GLN A 355 -24.62 13.07 -13.70
CA GLN A 355 -24.21 11.74 -13.21
C GLN A 355 -23.80 10.84 -14.38
N GLN A 356 -22.58 10.32 -14.29
CA GLN A 356 -22.00 9.32 -15.16
C GLN A 356 -21.51 8.12 -14.35
N HIS A 357 -21.43 6.99 -15.03
CA HIS A 357 -21.01 5.73 -14.42
C HIS A 357 -19.95 5.03 -15.28
N LEU A 358 -19.03 4.32 -14.63
CA LEU A 358 -18.06 3.43 -15.29
C LEU A 358 -18.15 2.02 -14.70
N ASP A 359 -18.41 1.03 -15.54
CA ASP A 359 -18.11 -0.37 -15.21
C ASP A 359 -16.69 -0.70 -15.69
N LEU A 360 -15.76 -0.91 -14.75
CA LEU A 360 -14.40 -1.36 -15.01
C LEU A 360 -14.24 -2.78 -14.48
N GLN A 361 -14.15 -3.77 -15.36
CA GLN A 361 -14.23 -5.16 -14.93
C GLN A 361 -13.24 -6.08 -15.63
N GLY A 362 -12.62 -7.00 -14.88
CA GLY A 362 -11.89 -8.15 -15.44
C GLY A 362 -10.48 -7.85 -15.93
N VAL A 363 -10.29 -6.71 -16.59
CA VAL A 363 -9.07 -6.37 -17.33
C VAL A 363 -7.81 -6.40 -16.48
N THR A 364 -6.71 -6.81 -17.10
CA THR A 364 -5.36 -6.71 -16.53
C THR A 364 -4.60 -5.57 -17.18
N ILE A 365 -4.18 -4.57 -16.39
CA ILE A 365 -3.25 -3.52 -16.81
C ILE A 365 -1.82 -4.01 -16.57
N ASN A 366 -0.99 -4.02 -17.62
CA ASN A 366 0.42 -4.43 -17.55
C ASN A 366 1.36 -3.24 -17.88
N GLU A 367 2.45 -3.08 -17.13
CA GLU A 367 3.53 -2.11 -17.42
C GLU A 367 3.04 -0.68 -17.73
N PRO A 368 2.28 -0.04 -16.82
CA PRO A 368 1.89 1.34 -17.00
C PRO A 368 3.14 2.26 -17.03
N PRO A 369 3.21 3.25 -17.95
CA PRO A 369 4.34 4.19 -18.04
C PRO A 369 4.28 5.35 -17.05
N TYR A 370 3.12 5.52 -16.39
CA TYR A 370 2.74 6.59 -15.47
C TYR A 370 1.52 6.11 -14.67
N HIS A 371 0.63 7.01 -14.22
CA HIS A 371 -0.60 6.64 -13.51
C HIS A 371 -1.45 5.68 -14.35
N SER A 372 -1.99 4.63 -13.72
CA SER A 372 -2.83 3.65 -14.42
C SER A 372 -4.20 4.22 -14.84
N PHE A 373 -4.82 5.04 -14.00
CA PHE A 373 -6.19 5.51 -14.19
C PHE A 373 -6.37 6.98 -13.76
N VAL A 374 -7.18 7.75 -14.50
CA VAL A 374 -7.65 9.08 -14.07
C VAL A 374 -8.97 9.47 -14.73
N VAL A 375 -9.78 10.25 -14.03
CA VAL A 375 -10.93 11.00 -14.56
C VAL A 375 -10.65 12.49 -14.34
N TYR A 376 -10.86 13.31 -15.38
CA TYR A 376 -10.84 14.77 -15.26
C TYR A 376 -12.25 15.34 -15.41
N GLY A 377 -12.47 16.56 -14.93
CA GLY A 377 -13.78 17.22 -14.98
C GLY A 377 -14.47 17.23 -13.62
N ASP A 378 -15.78 16.99 -13.60
CA ASP A 378 -16.53 16.93 -12.34
C ASP A 378 -16.36 15.58 -11.63
N GLU A 379 -15.49 15.58 -10.62
CA GLU A 379 -15.14 14.40 -9.81
C GLU A 379 -16.28 13.94 -8.87
N GLN A 380 -17.31 14.75 -8.68
CA GLN A 380 -18.43 14.44 -7.78
C GLN A 380 -19.53 13.63 -8.46
N THR A 381 -19.62 13.69 -9.78
CA THR A 381 -20.70 13.09 -10.57
C THR A 381 -20.24 11.93 -11.46
N PHE A 382 -19.01 11.44 -11.27
CA PHE A 382 -18.51 10.23 -11.92
C PHE A 382 -18.33 9.11 -10.89
N SER A 383 -19.19 8.10 -10.92
CA SER A 383 -19.04 6.93 -10.01
C SER A 383 -18.61 5.69 -10.77
N MET A 384 -17.91 4.80 -10.07
CA MET A 384 -17.28 3.63 -10.66
C MET A 384 -17.76 2.35 -9.98
N ARG A 385 -17.92 1.30 -10.77
CA ARG A 385 -17.99 -0.09 -10.31
C ARG A 385 -16.78 -0.84 -10.83
N VAL A 386 -15.84 -1.12 -9.94
CA VAL A 386 -14.58 -1.80 -10.26
C VAL A 386 -14.59 -3.21 -9.69
N GLU A 387 -14.52 -4.22 -10.54
CA GLU A 387 -14.65 -5.62 -10.10
C GLU A 387 -13.63 -6.49 -10.83
N ASN A 388 -12.95 -7.41 -10.12
CA ASN A 388 -12.06 -8.37 -10.77
C ASN A 388 -10.98 -7.70 -11.65
N TYR A 389 -10.51 -6.52 -11.26
CA TYR A 389 -9.47 -5.75 -11.96
C TYR A 389 -8.08 -6.12 -11.45
N LYS A 390 -7.07 -6.10 -12.33
CA LYS A 390 -5.67 -6.36 -11.96
C LYS A 390 -4.73 -5.31 -12.54
N GLN A 391 -3.69 -4.98 -11.80
CA GLN A 391 -2.52 -4.24 -12.27
C GLN A 391 -1.24 -5.03 -11.97
N VAL A 392 -0.37 -5.22 -12.96
CA VAL A 392 0.86 -6.00 -12.89
C VAL A 392 2.03 -5.28 -13.55
N GLY A 393 3.27 -5.61 -13.17
CA GLY A 393 4.46 -5.07 -13.84
C GLY A 393 4.65 -3.56 -13.67
N SER A 394 4.20 -3.01 -12.54
CA SER A 394 4.26 -1.57 -12.26
C SER A 394 5.61 -1.17 -11.69
N TRP A 395 6.65 -1.25 -12.52
CA TRP A 395 8.04 -1.10 -12.10
C TRP A 395 8.46 0.35 -11.86
N TYR A 396 8.00 1.28 -12.69
CA TYR A 396 8.34 2.69 -12.60
C TYR A 396 7.68 3.37 -11.40
N TRP A 397 8.27 4.43 -10.85
CA TRP A 397 7.55 5.38 -10.00
C TRP A 397 6.32 5.96 -10.70
N GLN A 398 5.43 6.60 -9.94
CA GLN A 398 4.19 7.19 -10.47
C GLN A 398 3.28 6.16 -11.15
N THR A 399 3.48 4.86 -10.91
CA THR A 399 2.58 3.80 -11.36
C THR A 399 1.52 3.55 -10.29
N ASP A 400 0.80 4.61 -9.96
CA ASP A 400 -0.32 4.61 -9.04
C ASP A 400 -1.26 3.45 -9.34
N GLY A 401 -1.87 2.93 -8.28
CA GLY A 401 -3.06 2.11 -8.41
C GLY A 401 -4.24 2.97 -8.84
N ILE A 402 -5.40 2.76 -8.21
CA ILE A 402 -6.64 3.37 -8.65
C ILE A 402 -7.06 4.55 -7.77
N GLU A 403 -7.63 5.57 -8.41
CA GLU A 403 -8.42 6.61 -7.76
C GLU A 403 -9.90 6.30 -7.99
N LEU A 404 -10.63 6.07 -6.90
CA LEU A 404 -12.08 5.87 -6.93
C LEU A 404 -12.77 7.19 -6.63
N TYR A 405 -13.55 7.65 -7.61
CA TYR A 405 -14.31 8.90 -7.52
C TYR A 405 -15.56 8.75 -6.65
N ARG A 406 -16.27 9.85 -6.38
CA ARG A 406 -17.37 9.85 -5.41
C ARG A 406 -18.43 8.79 -5.71
N GLY A 407 -18.91 8.09 -4.67
CA GLY A 407 -19.99 7.10 -4.81
C GLY A 407 -19.55 5.79 -5.47
N SER A 408 -18.24 5.54 -5.55
CA SER A 408 -17.69 4.36 -6.23
C SER A 408 -17.56 3.14 -5.33
N THR A 409 -17.63 1.97 -5.96
CA THR A 409 -17.36 0.67 -5.32
C THR A 409 -16.25 -0.08 -6.05
N MET A 410 -15.37 -0.74 -5.30
CA MET A 410 -14.38 -1.67 -5.83
C MET A 410 -14.36 -2.98 -5.05
N LYS A 411 -14.26 -4.12 -5.74
CA LYS A 411 -14.01 -5.40 -5.09
C LYS A 411 -13.21 -6.40 -5.91
N ASN A 412 -12.57 -7.35 -5.22
CA ASN A 412 -11.92 -8.52 -5.80
C ASN A 412 -10.75 -8.17 -6.73
N THR A 413 -9.85 -7.29 -6.29
CA THR A 413 -8.80 -6.72 -7.13
C THR A 413 -7.41 -7.15 -6.73
N PHE A 414 -6.46 -7.04 -7.66
CA PHE A 414 -5.03 -7.21 -7.43
C PHE A 414 -4.27 -5.99 -7.92
N PHE A 415 -3.36 -5.45 -7.11
CA PHE A 415 -2.50 -4.33 -7.49
C PHE A 415 -1.03 -4.63 -7.22
N ASN A 416 -0.22 -4.63 -8.27
CA ASN A 416 1.19 -4.27 -8.18
C ASN A 416 1.34 -2.78 -8.50
N ALA A 417 2.04 -2.01 -7.66
CA ALA A 417 2.20 -0.56 -7.83
C ALA A 417 3.46 -0.03 -7.14
N ASN A 418 4.11 0.96 -7.74
CA ASN A 418 5.29 1.66 -7.19
C ASN A 418 5.02 3.15 -6.89
N ASP A 419 3.77 3.45 -6.56
CA ASP A 419 3.31 4.70 -5.99
C ASP A 419 2.03 4.45 -5.16
N ASP A 420 1.30 5.48 -4.76
CA ASP A 420 0.01 5.39 -4.06
C ASP A 420 -0.90 4.29 -4.67
N VAL A 421 -1.26 3.27 -3.88
CA VAL A 421 -2.03 2.11 -4.40
C VAL A 421 -3.54 2.38 -4.37
N LEU A 422 -4.07 2.76 -3.20
CA LEU A 422 -5.48 3.07 -2.98
C LEU A 422 -5.61 4.55 -2.62
N LYS A 423 -6.04 5.36 -3.60
CA LYS A 423 -6.15 6.82 -3.48
C LYS A 423 -7.54 7.20 -2.99
N MET A 424 -7.68 7.39 -1.69
CA MET A 424 -8.94 7.64 -1.00
C MET A 424 -9.25 9.13 -0.98
N TYR A 425 -9.52 9.70 -2.15
CA TYR A 425 -9.63 11.15 -2.35
C TYR A 425 -11.07 11.67 -2.32
N HIS A 426 -12.04 10.78 -2.31
CA HIS A 426 -13.45 11.08 -2.54
C HIS A 426 -14.35 10.45 -1.48
N SER A 427 -15.54 11.03 -1.33
CA SER A 427 -16.55 10.56 -0.38
C SER A 427 -17.33 9.36 -0.93
N ASP A 428 -18.05 8.66 -0.04
CA ASP A 428 -18.99 7.60 -0.42
C ASP A 428 -18.31 6.44 -1.20
N VAL A 429 -17.08 6.11 -0.83
CA VAL A 429 -16.27 5.07 -1.50
C VAL A 429 -16.25 3.79 -0.66
N THR A 430 -16.53 2.65 -1.30
CA THR A 430 -16.40 1.32 -0.68
C THR A 430 -15.42 0.43 -1.45
N ILE A 431 -14.43 -0.13 -0.75
CA ILE A 431 -13.46 -1.10 -1.30
C ILE A 431 -13.53 -2.38 -0.48
N ASP A 432 -13.53 -3.54 -1.14
CA ASP A 432 -13.46 -4.85 -0.47
C ASP A 432 -12.50 -5.82 -1.19
N ASN A 433 -11.86 -6.73 -0.45
CA ASN A 433 -11.11 -7.86 -1.01
C ASN A 433 -10.04 -7.43 -2.04
N THR A 434 -9.02 -6.71 -1.56
CA THR A 434 -7.92 -6.19 -2.39
C THR A 434 -6.62 -6.88 -2.00
N VAL A 435 -5.94 -7.51 -2.96
CA VAL A 435 -4.58 -8.05 -2.80
C VAL A 435 -3.58 -7.03 -3.37
N VAL A 436 -2.53 -6.73 -2.60
CA VAL A 436 -1.53 -5.71 -2.95
C VAL A 436 -0.13 -6.30 -2.90
N TRP A 437 0.59 -6.19 -4.00
CA TRP A 437 2.04 -6.30 -4.08
C TRP A 437 2.64 -4.91 -4.19
N LYS A 438 3.02 -4.33 -3.05
CA LYS A 438 3.63 -3.00 -3.04
C LYS A 438 5.10 -3.08 -3.47
N ASN A 439 5.53 -2.19 -4.36
CA ASN A 439 6.95 -2.02 -4.68
C ASN A 439 7.61 -1.11 -3.62
N GLU A 440 8.39 -0.10 -4.02
CA GLU A 440 9.23 0.68 -3.11
C GLU A 440 8.61 2.01 -2.63
N ASN A 441 8.04 2.77 -3.57
CA ASN A 441 7.67 4.17 -3.39
C ASN A 441 6.19 4.37 -3.14
N GLY A 442 5.83 5.38 -2.33
CA GLY A 442 4.47 5.67 -1.90
C GLY A 442 3.95 4.74 -0.79
N PRO A 443 2.82 5.08 -0.15
CA PRO A 443 2.09 4.22 0.78
C PRO A 443 1.19 3.19 0.06
N VAL A 444 0.53 2.32 0.83
CA VAL A 444 -0.55 1.47 0.31
C VAL A 444 -1.84 2.27 0.18
N ILE A 445 -2.28 2.95 1.25
CA ILE A 445 -3.49 3.78 1.27
C ILE A 445 -3.08 5.24 1.44
N GLN A 446 -3.61 6.13 0.60
CA GLN A 446 -3.30 7.56 0.58
C GLN A 446 -4.58 8.41 0.62
N TRP A 447 -4.60 9.48 1.44
CA TRP A 447 -5.65 10.51 1.40
C TRP A 447 -5.16 11.96 1.56
N GLY A 448 -3.84 12.17 1.59
CA GLY A 448 -3.21 13.49 1.74
C GLY A 448 -2.95 14.18 0.40
N TRP A 449 -1.73 14.71 0.25
CA TRP A 449 -1.23 15.56 -0.84
C TRP A 449 -1.85 16.95 -0.97
N THR A 450 -3.15 17.09 -0.71
CA THR A 450 -3.87 18.37 -0.66
C THR A 450 -4.90 18.31 0.47
N PRO A 451 -5.41 19.47 0.96
CA PRO A 451 -6.61 19.49 1.80
C PRO A 451 -7.82 18.96 1.01
N ARG A 452 -8.69 18.16 1.65
CA ARG A 452 -9.82 17.47 1.01
C ARG A 452 -11.09 17.53 1.87
N ASN A 453 -12.23 17.31 1.21
CA ASN A 453 -13.53 17.06 1.84
C ASN A 453 -13.96 15.62 1.56
N ILE A 454 -13.77 14.73 2.54
CA ILE A 454 -14.01 13.29 2.42
C ILE A 454 -14.92 12.81 3.55
N ASP A 455 -16.02 12.14 3.21
CA ASP A 455 -16.91 11.44 4.14
C ASP A 455 -17.13 9.99 3.73
N ASN A 456 -17.56 9.18 4.68
CA ASN A 456 -18.20 7.88 4.42
C ASN A 456 -17.37 6.98 3.49
N VAL A 457 -16.17 6.62 3.95
CA VAL A 457 -15.27 5.72 3.23
C VAL A 457 -15.14 4.41 3.99
N ARG A 458 -15.25 3.29 3.28
CA ARG A 458 -15.03 1.96 3.85
C ARG A 458 -14.09 1.13 2.99
N VAL A 459 -13.03 0.60 3.60
CA VAL A 459 -12.09 -0.32 2.96
C VAL A 459 -12.01 -1.57 3.81
N THR A 460 -12.35 -2.73 3.26
CA THR A 460 -12.34 -4.00 3.97
C THR A 460 -11.48 -5.06 3.28
N ASN A 461 -10.87 -5.95 4.07
CA ASN A 461 -10.17 -7.14 3.59
C ASN A 461 -9.06 -6.82 2.58
N THR A 462 -8.05 -6.08 3.04
CA THR A 462 -6.85 -5.75 2.27
C THR A 462 -5.69 -6.65 2.66
N HIS A 463 -5.08 -7.32 1.68
CA HIS A 463 -3.94 -8.21 1.88
C HIS A 463 -2.70 -7.63 1.18
N VAL A 464 -1.82 -6.99 1.94
CA VAL A 464 -0.51 -6.54 1.46
C VAL A 464 0.45 -7.74 1.55
N ILE A 465 0.53 -8.51 0.47
CA ILE A 465 1.28 -9.78 0.43
C ILE A 465 2.79 -9.57 0.35
N HIS A 466 3.20 -8.43 -0.22
CA HIS A 466 4.59 -7.98 -0.27
C HIS A 466 4.67 -6.45 -0.24
N ASN A 467 5.79 -5.95 0.26
CA ASN A 467 6.17 -4.54 0.15
C ASN A 467 7.70 -4.39 0.15
N ARG A 468 8.25 -3.43 -0.59
CA ARG A 468 9.68 -3.05 -0.50
C ARG A 468 9.86 -1.61 -0.03
N MET A 469 8.97 -1.12 0.83
CA MET A 469 9.08 0.22 1.40
C MET A 469 10.32 0.29 2.31
N TYR A 470 11.34 1.04 1.91
CA TYR A 470 12.71 0.82 2.42
C TYR A 470 13.36 2.04 3.09
N TRP A 471 12.69 3.19 3.09
CA TRP A 471 13.26 4.50 3.39
C TRP A 471 13.95 4.56 4.77
N LYS A 472 15.26 4.83 4.76
CA LYS A 472 16.05 5.12 5.97
C LYS A 472 15.60 6.42 6.63
N ASP A 473 15.32 7.46 5.85
CA ASP A 473 14.78 8.71 6.35
C ASP A 473 13.26 8.65 6.55
N VAL A 474 12.74 9.56 7.36
CA VAL A 474 11.31 9.62 7.71
C VAL A 474 10.55 10.36 6.61
N LYS A 475 10.30 9.68 5.48
CA LYS A 475 9.50 10.20 4.36
C LYS A 475 8.06 10.53 4.76
N TYR A 476 7.47 11.54 4.11
CA TYR A 476 6.08 11.93 4.36
C TYR A 476 5.06 10.98 3.71
N ASN A 477 5.41 10.35 2.59
CA ASN A 477 4.53 9.59 1.70
C ASN A 477 4.86 8.08 1.69
N THR A 478 4.82 7.43 2.85
CA THR A 478 5.05 5.98 2.99
C THR A 478 4.19 5.40 4.12
N CYS A 479 4.44 4.14 4.52
CA CYS A 479 3.65 3.31 5.44
C CYS A 479 2.42 2.67 4.79
N ILE A 480 1.73 1.81 5.55
CA ILE A 480 0.51 1.14 5.10
C ILE A 480 -0.61 2.16 4.91
N LEU A 481 -0.86 3.04 5.89
CA LEU A 481 -1.84 4.11 5.82
C LEU A 481 -1.16 5.47 5.84
N ASN A 482 -1.61 6.40 4.99
CA ASN A 482 -0.92 7.68 4.84
C ASN A 482 -1.85 8.84 4.48
N SER A 483 -1.58 9.98 5.10
CA SER A 483 -1.91 11.30 4.58
C SER A 483 -0.59 12.04 4.39
N SER A 484 -0.09 12.05 3.15
CA SER A 484 1.14 12.76 2.81
C SER A 484 0.98 14.27 3.08
N SER A 485 2.11 14.94 3.32
CA SER A 485 2.16 16.40 3.29
C SER A 485 1.90 16.95 1.89
N HIS A 486 1.80 18.28 1.77
CA HIS A 486 1.34 18.91 0.53
C HIS A 486 2.30 18.67 -0.64
N TRP A 487 1.78 18.31 -1.82
CA TRP A 487 2.61 17.98 -2.99
C TRP A 487 3.46 19.16 -3.48
N GLU A 488 2.95 20.39 -3.37
CA GLU A 488 3.70 21.60 -3.78
C GLU A 488 4.95 21.85 -2.92
N ASN A 489 4.90 21.48 -1.64
CA ASN A 489 6.02 21.60 -0.72
C ASN A 489 5.83 20.65 0.47
N MET A 490 6.38 19.45 0.36
CA MET A 490 6.23 18.40 1.37
C MET A 490 6.85 18.75 2.73
N GLY A 491 7.83 19.66 2.75
CA GLY A 491 8.46 20.15 3.97
C GLY A 491 7.67 21.25 4.68
N SER A 492 6.70 21.87 4.01
CA SER A 492 5.88 22.92 4.62
C SER A 492 4.86 22.33 5.60
N THR A 493 4.69 23.01 6.73
CA THR A 493 3.66 22.71 7.73
C THR A 493 2.49 23.69 7.70
N THR A 494 2.49 24.64 6.76
CA THR A 494 1.53 25.76 6.66
C THR A 494 0.61 25.67 5.43
N THR A 495 0.52 24.49 4.83
CA THR A 495 -0.24 24.18 3.61
C THR A 495 -1.60 23.52 3.87
N ALA A 496 -2.02 23.43 5.13
CA ALA A 496 -3.31 22.85 5.49
C ALA A 496 -4.46 23.87 5.31
N ASN A 497 -5.69 23.36 5.23
CA ASN A 497 -6.91 24.17 5.21
C ASN A 497 -7.87 23.74 6.34
N PRO A 498 -7.94 24.51 7.45
CA PRO A 498 -8.85 24.25 8.57
C PRO A 498 -10.34 24.20 8.22
N ASN A 499 -10.76 24.76 7.08
CA ASN A 499 -12.16 24.77 6.61
C ASN A 499 -12.54 23.52 5.81
N THR A 500 -11.60 22.60 5.62
CA THR A 500 -11.84 21.31 4.94
C THR A 500 -11.80 20.17 5.95
N TRP A 501 -12.39 19.03 5.59
CA TRP A 501 -12.59 17.93 6.53
C TRP A 501 -12.41 16.54 5.91
N VAL A 502 -11.76 15.65 6.64
CA VAL A 502 -11.66 14.22 6.31
C VAL A 502 -12.28 13.44 7.46
N ARG A 503 -13.38 12.75 7.23
CA ARG A 503 -14.10 12.08 8.31
C ARG A 503 -14.76 10.76 7.92
N ASN A 504 -15.10 9.98 8.94
CA ASN A 504 -15.85 8.73 8.82
C ASN A 504 -15.22 7.77 7.80
N MET A 505 -13.93 7.53 7.95
CA MET A 505 -13.19 6.54 7.16
C MET A 505 -12.95 5.29 8.00
N THR A 506 -13.35 4.13 7.51
CA THR A 506 -13.12 2.84 8.17
C THR A 506 -12.26 1.94 7.30
N PHE A 507 -11.17 1.44 7.87
CA PHE A 507 -10.26 0.47 7.29
C PHE A 507 -10.28 -0.78 8.17
N GLU A 508 -10.87 -1.87 7.69
CA GLU A 508 -11.09 -3.09 8.47
C GLU A 508 -10.42 -4.30 7.83
N ASN A 509 -9.69 -5.08 8.62
CA ASN A 509 -8.98 -6.29 8.19
C ASN A 509 -7.89 -6.00 7.15
N ILE A 510 -6.83 -5.31 7.57
CA ILE A 510 -5.61 -5.15 6.77
C ILE A 510 -4.58 -6.17 7.25
N THR A 511 -4.17 -7.09 6.40
CA THR A 511 -3.08 -8.05 6.69
C THR A 511 -1.85 -7.68 5.88
N VAL A 512 -0.71 -7.52 6.54
CA VAL A 512 0.57 -7.20 5.93
C VAL A 512 1.53 -8.34 6.20
N GLU A 513 1.81 -9.12 5.16
CA GLU A 513 2.61 -10.33 5.26
C GLU A 513 4.11 -10.01 5.10
N GLY A 514 4.94 -10.63 5.94
CA GLY A 514 6.37 -10.35 6.00
C GLY A 514 6.73 -9.01 6.67
N MET A 515 7.90 -8.49 6.33
CA MET A 515 8.42 -7.26 6.95
C MET A 515 7.82 -6.00 6.31
N ALA A 516 7.51 -4.98 7.11
CA ALA A 516 7.09 -3.65 6.67
C ALA A 516 7.90 -2.53 7.34
N ASN A 517 7.88 -1.32 6.80
CA ASN A 517 8.61 -0.19 7.39
C ASN A 517 7.83 0.54 8.50
N CYS A 518 6.55 0.84 8.33
CA CYS A 518 5.75 1.58 9.30
C CYS A 518 4.24 1.38 9.09
N ALA A 519 3.43 1.57 10.15
CA ALA A 519 1.99 1.39 10.09
C ALA A 519 1.25 2.60 9.48
N ILE A 520 1.37 3.78 10.10
CA ILE A 520 0.54 4.93 9.72
C ILE A 520 1.28 6.28 9.86
N ARG A 521 1.19 7.14 8.85
CA ARG A 521 1.67 8.54 8.92
C ARG A 521 0.59 9.51 8.44
N VAL A 522 0.13 10.36 9.34
CA VAL A 522 -0.90 11.37 9.05
C VAL A 522 -0.33 12.76 9.28
N PHE A 523 -0.03 13.46 8.19
CA PHE A 523 0.22 14.89 8.16
C PHE A 523 -1.09 15.58 7.80
N ALA A 524 -1.89 15.95 8.80
CA ALA A 524 -3.27 16.37 8.58
C ALA A 524 -3.34 17.73 7.88
N LEU A 525 -3.71 17.72 6.59
CA LEU A 525 -3.96 18.91 5.77
C LEU A 525 -5.40 19.44 5.88
N SER A 526 -6.30 18.65 6.48
CA SER A 526 -7.71 18.97 6.74
C SER A 526 -8.08 18.58 8.16
N SER A 527 -9.16 19.15 8.70
CA SER A 527 -9.70 18.74 9.99
C SER A 527 -10.13 17.26 9.91
N THR A 528 -9.59 16.40 10.78
CA THR A 528 -9.69 14.94 10.62
C THR A 528 -10.45 14.29 11.77
N GLU A 529 -11.51 13.52 11.48
CA GLU A 529 -12.42 12.99 12.50
C GLU A 529 -12.89 11.56 12.20
N ASN A 530 -13.01 10.72 13.23
CA ASN A 530 -13.59 9.39 13.17
C ASN A 530 -12.94 8.51 12.09
N ILE A 531 -11.61 8.35 12.19
CA ILE A 531 -10.84 7.46 11.34
C ILE A 531 -10.63 6.16 12.11
N HIS A 532 -11.16 5.05 11.58
CA HIS A 532 -11.13 3.77 12.25
C HIS A 532 -10.29 2.76 11.49
N VAL A 533 -9.17 2.36 12.08
CA VAL A 533 -8.33 1.26 11.61
C VAL A 533 -8.57 0.08 12.54
N LYS A 534 -9.24 -0.95 12.02
CA LYS A 534 -9.61 -2.15 12.77
C LYS A 534 -8.93 -3.37 12.18
N ASN A 535 -8.32 -4.19 13.04
CA ASN A 535 -7.62 -5.42 12.67
C ASN A 535 -6.49 -5.18 11.66
N LEU A 536 -5.66 -4.15 11.88
CA LEU A 536 -4.38 -4.01 11.16
C LEU A 536 -3.38 -5.02 11.73
N LYS A 537 -2.95 -5.98 10.92
CA LYS A 537 -2.00 -7.03 11.29
C LYS A 537 -0.74 -6.88 10.46
N ILE A 538 0.40 -6.69 11.12
CA ILE A 538 1.73 -6.66 10.51
C ILE A 538 2.53 -7.84 11.05
N ASP A 539 3.07 -8.69 10.18
CA ASP A 539 3.85 -9.84 10.63
C ASP A 539 5.13 -9.42 11.36
N ALA A 540 5.90 -8.51 10.77
CA ALA A 540 7.15 -8.03 11.36
C ALA A 540 7.52 -6.61 10.86
N TRP A 541 8.38 -5.94 11.62
CA TRP A 541 9.10 -4.77 11.13
C TRP A 541 10.32 -5.19 10.32
N SER A 542 10.68 -4.37 9.33
CA SER A 542 11.99 -4.47 8.66
C SER A 542 13.14 -4.23 9.64
N HIS A 543 14.37 -4.46 9.20
CA HIS A 543 15.55 -4.27 10.05
C HIS A 543 16.08 -2.82 10.03
N LEU A 544 15.27 -1.86 9.54
CA LEU A 544 15.57 -0.44 9.67
C LEU A 544 15.63 -0.03 11.15
N ASP A 545 16.25 1.12 11.42
CA ASP A 545 16.24 1.68 12.77
C ASP A 545 14.80 2.04 13.18
N ALA A 546 14.46 1.86 14.45
CA ALA A 546 13.09 2.12 14.94
C ALA A 546 12.62 3.57 14.67
N SER A 547 13.56 4.53 14.62
CA SER A 547 13.29 5.92 14.25
C SER A 547 12.79 6.08 12.81
N SER A 548 13.25 5.24 11.87
CA SER A 548 12.78 5.22 10.47
C SER A 548 11.38 4.62 10.36
N GLN A 549 10.99 3.80 11.34
CA GLN A 549 9.74 3.02 11.36
C GLN A 549 8.58 3.76 12.06
N VAL A 550 8.84 4.96 12.55
CA VAL A 550 7.87 5.72 13.36
C VAL A 550 6.59 6.02 12.58
N SER A 551 5.46 5.72 13.21
CA SER A 551 4.13 6.17 12.82
C SER A 551 3.86 7.56 13.39
N LEU A 552 3.29 8.46 12.61
CA LEU A 552 3.14 9.89 12.94
C LEU A 552 1.68 10.35 12.85
N LEU A 553 1.30 11.26 13.72
CA LEU A 553 0.04 11.99 13.69
C LEU A 553 0.34 13.44 14.04
N LYS A 554 0.18 14.34 13.06
CA LYS A 554 0.57 15.75 13.15
C LYS A 554 -0.54 16.65 12.62
N ARG A 555 -0.72 17.80 13.26
CA ARG A 555 -1.65 18.86 12.82
C ARG A 555 -0.89 19.97 12.10
N TYR A 556 -1.15 20.15 10.82
CA TYR A 556 -0.59 21.26 10.06
C TYR A 556 -1.50 22.49 10.19
N SER A 557 -1.00 23.66 9.78
CA SER A 557 -1.75 24.91 9.78
C SER A 557 -1.96 25.44 8.36
N ASN A 558 -2.85 26.41 8.21
CA ASN A 558 -2.81 27.31 7.06
C ASN A 558 -1.65 28.32 7.19
N SER A 559 -1.51 29.19 6.19
CA SER A 559 -0.52 30.27 6.16
C SER A 559 -0.68 31.30 7.28
N ALA A 560 -1.88 31.42 7.86
CA ALA A 560 -2.17 32.30 9.00
C ALA A 560 -1.85 31.64 10.36
N GLY A 561 -1.34 30.41 10.38
CA GLY A 561 -1.00 29.68 11.61
C GLY A 561 -2.18 29.00 12.30
N GLN A 562 -3.39 29.03 11.72
CA GLN A 562 -4.54 28.29 12.23
C GLN A 562 -4.37 26.81 11.93
N LYS A 563 -4.22 25.98 12.97
CA LYS A 563 -4.13 24.53 12.85
C LYS A 563 -5.46 23.90 12.46
N VAL A 564 -5.41 22.80 11.72
CA VAL A 564 -6.54 21.87 11.59
C VAL A 564 -6.88 21.23 12.94
N THR A 565 -8.12 20.76 13.08
CA THR A 565 -8.53 20.00 14.27
C THR A 565 -8.41 18.51 14.02
N LEU A 566 -8.25 17.76 15.12
CA LEU A 566 -8.50 16.32 15.13
C LEU A 566 -9.68 16.08 16.06
N GLY A 567 -10.58 15.17 15.71
CA GLY A 567 -11.68 14.82 16.61
C GLY A 567 -11.14 14.15 17.89
N ASN A 568 -11.86 14.31 19.00
CA ASN A 568 -11.43 13.78 20.29
C ASN A 568 -11.83 12.29 20.39
N GLU A 569 -10.86 11.40 20.55
CA GLU A 569 -11.09 9.96 20.66
C GLU A 569 -11.42 9.54 22.08
N THR A 570 -10.75 10.12 23.09
CA THR A 570 -10.87 9.68 24.48
C THR A 570 -12.21 10.06 25.12
N ARG A 571 -12.82 11.16 24.66
CA ARG A 571 -14.11 11.66 25.16
C ARG A 571 -15.27 11.37 24.21
N ASP A 572 -15.05 11.58 22.92
CA ASP A 572 -16.16 11.61 21.94
C ASP A 572 -16.12 10.40 20.97
N SER A 573 -15.05 9.59 21.01
CA SER A 573 -14.79 8.53 20.01
C SER A 573 -14.84 9.04 18.57
N ARG A 574 -14.25 10.22 18.32
CA ARG A 574 -14.20 10.89 17.02
C ARG A 574 -12.78 11.14 16.52
N GLY A 575 -11.75 10.49 17.07
CA GLY A 575 -10.37 10.67 16.62
C GLY A 575 -9.89 9.54 15.72
N LEU A 576 -8.61 9.17 15.86
CA LEU A 576 -8.00 8.00 15.23
C LEU A 576 -8.13 6.77 16.14
N LYS A 577 -8.83 5.76 15.66
CA LYS A 577 -9.06 4.48 16.37
C LYS A 577 -8.16 3.40 15.80
N LEU A 578 -7.28 2.85 16.61
CA LEU A 578 -6.44 1.69 16.27
C LEU A 578 -6.94 0.47 17.05
N GLU A 579 -8.01 -0.15 16.56
CA GLU A 579 -8.61 -1.34 17.17
C GLU A 579 -7.90 -2.59 16.66
N ASN A 580 -7.42 -3.45 17.57
CA ASN A 580 -6.77 -4.71 17.24
C ASN A 580 -5.60 -4.56 16.27
N TYR A 581 -4.85 -3.46 16.42
CA TYR A 581 -3.57 -3.32 15.74
C TYR A 581 -2.58 -4.31 16.34
N THR A 582 -2.01 -5.21 15.53
CA THR A 582 -1.04 -6.20 15.98
C THR A 582 0.26 -6.17 15.18
N VAL A 583 1.38 -6.38 15.86
CA VAL A 583 2.68 -6.66 15.23
C VAL A 583 3.20 -8.00 15.73
N GLY A 584 3.53 -8.93 14.83
CA GLY A 584 3.98 -10.28 15.20
C GLY A 584 2.97 -11.03 16.08
N GLY A 585 1.67 -10.81 15.84
CA GLY A 585 0.57 -11.36 16.63
C GLY A 585 0.34 -10.68 18.00
N THR A 586 1.21 -9.76 18.42
CA THR A 586 1.06 -9.03 19.69
C THR A 586 0.19 -7.79 19.47
N VAL A 587 -0.90 -7.68 20.24
CA VAL A 587 -1.80 -6.51 20.22
C VAL A 587 -1.11 -5.28 20.82
N ILE A 588 -1.18 -4.16 20.11
CA ILE A 588 -0.68 -2.86 20.54
C ILE A 588 -1.78 -2.12 21.30
N THR A 589 -1.49 -1.70 22.53
CA THR A 589 -2.48 -1.05 23.39
C THR A 589 -1.90 0.23 24.00
N LYS A 590 -2.72 1.28 24.07
CA LYS A 590 -2.33 2.58 24.65
C LYS A 590 -2.21 2.53 26.18
N SER A 591 -3.04 1.72 26.85
CA SER A 591 -2.95 1.47 28.29
C SER A 591 -1.74 0.61 28.67
N GLY A 592 -1.19 -0.16 27.73
CA GLY A 592 0.03 -0.93 27.92
C GLY A 592 1.32 -0.12 27.69
N THR A 593 2.45 -0.82 27.72
CA THR A 593 3.79 -0.24 27.55
C THR A 593 4.39 -0.47 26.15
N ASN A 594 3.63 -1.05 25.22
CA ASN A 594 4.15 -1.56 23.96
C ASN A 594 3.87 -0.68 22.73
N TRP A 595 3.25 0.49 22.89
CA TRP A 595 2.78 1.31 21.77
C TRP A 595 3.78 2.34 21.24
N ALA A 596 4.61 2.94 22.10
CA ALA A 596 5.41 4.13 21.79
C ALA A 596 6.42 3.93 20.65
N ALA A 597 7.00 5.03 20.15
CA ALA A 597 7.90 5.06 18.99
C ALA A 597 9.09 4.08 19.09
N ASP A 598 9.67 3.94 20.27
CA ASP A 598 10.78 3.01 20.59
C ASP A 598 10.29 1.61 20.97
N ARG A 599 8.97 1.41 21.11
CA ARG A 599 8.31 0.15 21.47
C ARG A 599 7.67 -0.50 20.25
N LEU A 600 7.18 -1.72 20.43
CA LEU A 600 6.73 -2.60 19.35
C LEU A 600 5.73 -1.92 18.38
N GLY A 601 4.83 -1.08 18.90
CA GLY A 601 3.81 -0.39 18.10
C GLY A 601 4.32 0.72 17.19
N ARG A 602 5.52 1.26 17.46
CA ARG A 602 6.15 2.37 16.70
C ARG A 602 5.29 3.63 16.61
N LEU A 603 4.41 3.89 17.57
CA LEU A 603 3.53 5.07 17.55
C LEU A 603 4.23 6.29 18.17
N GLY A 604 4.73 7.19 17.32
CA GLY A 604 5.36 8.46 17.69
C GLY A 604 4.48 9.67 17.39
N PHE A 605 3.22 9.60 17.80
CA PHE A 605 2.25 10.68 17.59
C PHE A 605 2.58 11.91 18.44
N ASP A 606 2.30 13.11 17.93
CA ASP A 606 2.64 14.34 18.64
C ASP A 606 1.90 14.42 19.99
N ALA A 607 2.58 14.86 21.05
CA ALA A 607 2.01 14.91 22.39
C ALA A 607 0.71 15.75 22.48
N GLU A 608 0.59 16.79 21.64
CA GLU A 608 -0.62 17.61 21.55
C GLU A 608 -1.86 16.85 21.03
N THR A 609 -1.67 15.66 20.48
CA THR A 609 -2.74 14.81 19.91
C THR A 609 -3.15 13.68 20.83
N TRP A 610 -2.68 13.64 22.09
CA TRP A 610 -2.92 12.52 23.01
C TRP A 610 -4.39 12.10 23.09
N ASP A 611 -5.31 13.04 23.23
CA ASP A 611 -6.74 12.76 23.32
C ASP A 611 -7.42 12.49 21.96
N ASN A 612 -6.69 12.61 20.86
CA ASN A 612 -7.21 12.46 19.50
C ASN A 612 -6.98 11.07 18.90
N TRP A 613 -6.41 10.13 19.66
CA TRP A 613 -6.23 8.76 19.21
C TRP A 613 -6.32 7.76 20.34
N ASN A 614 -6.62 6.51 19.99
CA ASN A 614 -6.53 5.39 20.91
C ASN A 614 -6.09 4.10 20.22
N ALA A 615 -5.49 3.18 20.99
CA ALA A 615 -5.15 1.82 20.54
C ALA A 615 -5.57 0.79 21.60
N TRP A 616 -6.33 -0.24 21.21
CA TRP A 616 -6.87 -1.24 22.14
C TRP A 616 -7.07 -2.61 21.48
N GLY A 617 -7.32 -3.64 22.31
CA GLY A 617 -7.49 -5.03 21.88
C GLY A 617 -8.94 -5.51 21.77
N PRO A 618 -9.16 -6.78 21.41
CA PRO A 618 -10.48 -7.30 21.07
C PRO A 618 -11.39 -7.30 22.29
N GLY A 619 -12.64 -6.84 22.13
CA GLY A 619 -13.61 -6.78 23.22
C GLY A 619 -13.36 -5.65 24.23
N GLY A 620 -12.32 -4.83 24.03
CA GLY A 620 -12.24 -3.53 24.69
C GLY A 620 -13.34 -2.63 24.13
N THR A 621 -14.24 -2.17 24.99
CA THR A 621 -15.02 -0.97 24.68
C THR A 621 -14.04 0.18 24.44
N THR A 622 -14.44 1.17 23.64
CA THR A 622 -13.83 2.52 23.66
C THR A 622 -13.37 2.83 25.09
N PRO A 623 -12.13 3.29 25.33
CA PRO A 623 -11.70 3.52 26.70
C PRO A 623 -12.74 4.41 27.34
N ASP A 624 -13.28 3.94 28.45
CA ASP A 624 -13.84 4.83 29.43
C ASP A 624 -12.86 6.01 29.60
N PRO A 625 -13.35 7.26 29.71
CA PRO A 625 -12.51 8.36 30.14
C PRO A 625 -11.70 7.87 31.35
N VAL A 626 -10.37 7.89 31.22
CA VAL A 626 -9.41 7.22 32.13
C VAL A 626 -9.90 7.28 33.57
N THR A 627 -10.49 6.19 34.05
CA THR A 627 -11.05 6.11 35.39
C THR A 627 -9.90 5.79 36.34
N GLY A 628 -9.11 6.81 36.68
CA GLY A 628 -8.11 6.84 37.77
C GLY A 628 -7.02 5.76 37.78
N GLY A 629 -5.76 6.13 37.53
CA GLY A 629 -4.58 5.27 37.70
C GLY A 629 -3.60 5.78 38.76
N THR A 630 -2.56 5.02 39.08
CA THR A 630 -1.45 5.49 39.95
C THR A 630 -0.34 6.10 39.10
N ILE A 631 0.28 7.19 39.56
CA ILE A 631 1.46 7.77 38.89
C ILE A 631 2.69 7.31 39.66
N VAL A 632 3.54 6.48 39.04
CA VAL A 632 4.67 5.82 39.70
C VAL A 632 5.98 6.47 39.26
N ASN A 633 6.87 6.73 40.20
CA ASN A 633 8.23 7.16 39.91
C ASN A 633 9.08 5.96 39.44
N GLY A 634 9.77 6.10 38.32
CA GLY A 634 10.55 5.03 37.69
C GLY A 634 11.77 4.55 38.49
N ALA A 635 12.25 5.31 39.46
CA ALA A 635 13.43 4.95 40.24
C ALA A 635 13.12 4.51 41.67
N THR A 636 12.15 5.14 42.33
CA THR A 636 11.74 4.74 43.69
C THR A 636 10.66 3.66 43.69
N GLY A 637 9.95 3.48 42.57
CA GLY A 637 8.78 2.60 42.50
C GLY A 637 7.60 3.08 43.34
N LYS A 638 7.64 4.33 43.83
CA LYS A 638 6.63 4.94 44.70
C LYS A 638 5.65 5.78 43.92
N CYS A 639 4.46 5.96 44.48
CA CYS A 639 3.35 6.60 43.83
C CYS A 639 3.24 8.08 44.23
N VAL A 640 2.78 8.92 43.30
CA VAL A 640 2.31 10.28 43.61
C VAL A 640 1.09 10.15 44.52
N ASP A 641 1.19 10.75 45.69
CA ASP A 641 0.26 10.59 46.81
C ASP A 641 -0.22 11.96 47.30
N ARG A 642 -1.51 12.05 47.64
CA ARG A 642 -2.06 13.16 48.42
C ARG A 642 -1.75 12.90 49.89
N ALA A 643 -0.91 13.74 50.50
CA ALA A 643 -0.43 13.51 51.85
C ALA A 643 -1.57 13.30 52.86
N GLY A 644 -1.50 12.19 53.60
CA GLY A 644 -2.53 11.79 54.57
C GLY A 644 -3.91 11.51 53.95
N GLY A 645 -4.00 11.34 52.63
CA GLY A 645 -5.25 11.17 51.90
C GLY A 645 -6.11 12.44 51.76
N GLY A 646 -5.55 13.61 52.10
CA GLY A 646 -6.29 14.88 52.13
C GLY A 646 -6.95 15.26 50.80
N THR A 647 -8.06 16.01 50.89
CA THR A 647 -8.85 16.49 49.74
C THR A 647 -9.09 18.01 49.78
N ALA A 648 -8.53 18.70 50.76
CA ALA A 648 -8.63 20.16 50.89
C ALA A 648 -7.63 20.87 49.95
N ASN A 649 -7.94 22.12 49.59
CA ASN A 649 -6.97 23.00 48.94
C ASN A 649 -5.71 23.14 49.81
N GLY A 650 -4.54 23.13 49.17
CA GLY A 650 -3.25 23.17 49.86
C GLY A 650 -2.77 21.80 50.35
N THR A 651 -3.52 20.70 50.13
CA THR A 651 -3.03 19.36 50.51
C THR A 651 -1.71 19.07 49.80
N PRO A 652 -0.63 18.77 50.54
CA PRO A 652 0.66 18.44 49.95
C PRO A 652 0.58 17.22 49.03
N VAL A 653 1.21 17.31 47.86
CA VAL A 653 1.49 16.15 47.00
C VAL A 653 2.92 15.65 47.28
N GLN A 654 3.05 14.36 47.52
CA GLN A 654 4.29 13.70 47.92
C GLN A 654 4.47 12.38 47.16
N GLN A 655 5.59 11.69 47.36
CA GLN A 655 5.67 10.28 47.03
C GLN A 655 5.38 9.41 48.26
N TRP A 656 4.80 8.23 48.04
CA TRP A 656 4.59 7.23 49.08
C TRP A 656 4.58 5.83 48.48
N ALA A 657 4.92 4.81 49.27
CA ALA A 657 4.82 3.41 48.87
C ALA A 657 3.46 3.10 48.23
N CYS A 658 3.48 2.61 46.99
CA CYS A 658 2.26 2.39 46.21
C CYS A 658 1.30 1.43 46.93
N ALA A 659 0.04 1.82 47.02
CA ALA A 659 -1.04 1.03 47.57
C ALA A 659 -2.32 1.26 46.77
N ASN A 660 -3.26 0.32 46.86
CA ASN A 660 -4.61 0.47 46.31
C ASN A 660 -5.44 1.39 47.21
N ALA A 661 -5.11 2.68 47.20
CA ALA A 661 -5.71 3.70 48.06
C ALA A 661 -6.18 4.90 47.23
N PRO A 662 -7.36 5.49 47.52
CA PRO A 662 -7.86 6.67 46.82
C PRO A 662 -6.91 7.88 46.83
N ALA A 663 -5.98 7.92 47.78
CA ALA A 663 -4.95 8.97 47.92
C ALA A 663 -3.91 8.98 46.78
N MET A 664 -3.74 7.85 46.09
CA MET A 664 -2.76 7.67 45.01
C MET A 664 -3.40 7.50 43.64
N THR A 665 -4.74 7.61 43.57
CA THR A 665 -5.50 7.50 42.33
C THR A 665 -5.61 8.88 41.67
N TRP A 666 -5.15 8.97 40.42
CA TRP A 666 -5.12 10.16 39.60
C TRP A 666 -5.79 9.90 38.25
N ALA A 667 -6.76 10.73 37.90
CA ALA A 667 -7.38 10.73 36.59
C ALA A 667 -6.75 11.85 35.75
N LEU A 668 -6.29 11.54 34.54
CA LEU A 668 -5.89 12.57 33.59
C LEU A 668 -7.12 12.97 32.78
N GLU A 669 -7.63 14.18 33.00
CA GLU A 669 -8.75 14.75 32.26
C GLU A 669 -8.28 15.99 31.50
N GLY A 670 -8.15 15.87 30.18
CA GLY A 670 -7.47 16.86 29.35
C GLY A 670 -5.99 16.97 29.77
N GLN A 671 -5.56 18.16 30.19
CA GLN A 671 -4.22 18.38 30.73
C GLN A 671 -4.19 18.40 32.27
N GLN A 672 -5.27 18.08 32.95
CA GLN A 672 -5.35 18.15 34.41
C GLN A 672 -5.26 16.77 35.04
N LEU A 673 -4.35 16.61 36.00
CA LEU A 673 -4.29 15.43 36.85
C LEU A 673 -5.19 15.65 38.06
N LYS A 674 -6.30 14.92 38.11
CA LYS A 674 -7.35 15.07 39.12
C LYS A 674 -7.29 13.97 40.16
N SER A 675 -7.44 14.33 41.42
CA SER A 675 -7.54 13.40 42.53
C SER A 675 -8.33 14.02 43.68
N GLY A 676 -9.25 13.25 44.28
CA GLY A 676 -10.04 13.72 45.43
C GLY A 676 -10.95 14.92 45.13
N GLY A 677 -11.39 15.08 43.88
CA GLY A 677 -12.19 16.22 43.42
C GLY A 677 -11.38 17.50 43.16
N LYS A 678 -10.05 17.42 43.21
CA LYS A 678 -9.10 18.54 43.04
C LYS A 678 -8.11 18.23 41.92
N CYS A 679 -7.33 19.24 41.52
CA CYS A 679 -6.30 19.15 40.50
C CYS A 679 -4.90 19.25 41.10
N LEU A 680 -3.93 18.53 40.53
CA LEU A 680 -2.51 18.75 40.77
C LEU A 680 -2.16 20.16 40.29
N ASP A 681 -1.76 21.00 41.22
CA ASP A 681 -1.43 22.40 41.01
C ASP A 681 -0.04 22.74 41.54
N VAL A 682 0.51 23.87 41.12
CA VAL A 682 1.73 24.45 41.67
C VAL A 682 1.36 25.63 42.55
N GLU A 683 1.82 25.63 43.80
CA GLU A 683 1.44 26.62 44.81
C GLU A 683 1.65 28.07 44.31
N GLY A 684 0.61 28.90 44.43
CA GLY A 684 0.59 30.29 43.93
C GLY A 684 0.76 30.43 42.41
N GLY A 685 0.71 29.33 41.66
CA GLY A 685 1.09 29.26 40.26
C GLY A 685 2.54 29.70 40.02
N ALA A 686 3.43 29.50 40.99
CA ALA A 686 4.84 29.86 40.89
C ALA A 686 5.56 29.08 39.79
N THR A 687 6.62 29.66 39.23
CA THR A 687 7.36 29.06 38.10
C THR A 687 8.81 28.74 38.41
N ALA A 688 9.34 29.10 39.58
CA ALA A 688 10.73 28.86 39.96
C ALA A 688 10.98 27.40 40.39
N ASN A 689 12.23 26.95 40.29
CA ASN A 689 12.67 25.69 40.90
C ASN A 689 12.37 25.71 42.40
N GLY A 690 11.90 24.58 42.94
CA GLY A 690 11.51 24.44 44.34
C GLY A 690 10.04 24.76 44.63
N ALA A 691 9.30 25.34 43.68
CA ALA A 691 7.87 25.61 43.83
C ALA A 691 7.09 24.31 44.09
N LYS A 692 6.31 24.26 45.17
CA LYS A 692 5.70 23.01 45.65
C LYS A 692 4.45 22.63 44.87
N ALA A 693 4.29 21.33 44.64
CA ALA A 693 3.05 20.78 44.12
C ALA A 693 2.05 20.57 45.27
N HIS A 694 0.78 20.88 45.03
CA HIS A 694 -0.31 20.68 46.00
C HIS A 694 -1.62 20.36 45.26
N LEU A 695 -2.66 20.01 46.01
CA LEU A 695 -4.01 19.99 45.47
C LEU A 695 -4.66 21.36 45.54
N TRP A 696 -5.39 21.69 44.48
CA TRP A 696 -6.22 22.88 44.45
C TRP A 696 -7.51 22.64 43.65
N ASP A 697 -8.53 23.46 43.87
CA ASP A 697 -9.75 23.43 43.07
C ASP A 697 -9.42 23.46 41.59
N CYS A 698 -10.08 22.61 40.80
CA CYS A 698 -9.85 22.56 39.36
C CYS A 698 -10.39 23.83 38.69
N GLY A 699 -9.52 24.58 38.02
CA GLY A 699 -9.85 25.77 37.25
C GLY A 699 -9.32 25.67 35.82
N THR A 700 -9.19 26.82 35.14
CA THR A 700 -8.65 26.89 33.77
C THR A 700 -7.16 27.30 33.72
N TRP A 701 -6.52 27.40 34.88
CA TRP A 701 -5.16 27.95 35.02
C TRP A 701 -4.08 27.00 34.49
N ASP A 702 -3.08 27.56 33.81
CA ASP A 702 -1.99 26.76 33.24
C ASP A 702 -1.08 26.09 34.29
N SER A 703 -1.11 26.55 35.55
CA SER A 703 -0.39 25.90 36.66
C SER A 703 -0.91 24.50 36.98
N GLN A 704 -2.14 24.19 36.55
CA GLN A 704 -2.78 22.88 36.72
C GLN A 704 -2.68 21.99 35.48
N LYS A 705 -2.05 22.49 34.41
CA LYS A 705 -1.91 21.77 33.16
C LYS A 705 -0.56 21.06 33.12
N TRP A 706 -0.59 19.76 32.85
CA TRP A 706 0.56 18.87 32.84
C TRP A 706 0.57 18.05 31.55
N ALA A 707 1.77 17.78 31.04
CA ALA A 707 1.98 16.98 29.85
C ALA A 707 3.07 15.93 30.10
N PHE A 708 2.69 14.66 29.98
CA PHE A 708 3.66 13.57 29.91
C PHE A 708 4.51 13.73 28.64
N GLN A 709 5.82 13.69 28.82
CA GLN A 709 6.81 13.80 27.75
C GLN A 709 7.29 12.40 27.34
N PRO A 710 7.72 12.19 26.09
CA PRO A 710 8.33 10.94 25.65
C PRO A 710 9.55 10.51 26.49
N SER A 711 10.22 11.48 27.11
CA SER A 711 11.34 11.25 28.04
C SER A 711 10.92 10.68 29.40
N GLY A 712 9.63 10.40 29.61
CA GLY A 712 9.06 9.95 30.88
C GLY A 712 8.89 11.06 31.91
N THR A 713 9.11 12.33 31.57
CA THR A 713 8.89 13.44 32.51
C THR A 713 7.47 13.98 32.46
N LEU A 714 6.99 14.52 33.57
CA LEU A 714 5.68 15.19 33.64
C LEU A 714 5.89 16.71 33.69
N LYS A 715 5.71 17.38 32.56
CA LYS A 715 6.02 18.81 32.40
C LYS A 715 4.80 19.68 32.72
N ASN A 716 4.96 20.67 33.58
CA ASN A 716 3.96 21.70 33.82
C ASN A 716 3.95 22.71 32.67
N ILE A 717 2.76 23.05 32.18
CA ILE A 717 2.60 23.93 31.02
C ILE A 717 2.96 25.38 31.35
N LYS A 718 2.58 25.91 32.52
CA LYS A 718 2.87 27.31 32.89
C LYS A 718 4.35 27.57 33.09
N SER A 719 5.05 26.69 33.82
CA SER A 719 6.44 26.93 34.23
C SER A 719 7.47 26.40 33.24
N GLY A 720 7.07 25.49 32.34
CA GLY A 720 7.97 24.74 31.48
C GLY A 720 8.89 23.75 32.22
N ARG A 721 8.67 23.53 33.52
CA ARG A 721 9.46 22.65 34.40
C ARG A 721 8.76 21.34 34.66
N CYS A 722 9.48 20.36 35.20
CA CYS A 722 8.99 19.02 35.42
C CYS A 722 8.64 18.78 36.90
N LEU A 723 7.64 17.93 37.14
CA LEU A 723 7.36 17.41 38.47
C LEU A 723 8.56 16.56 38.92
N ASP A 724 9.09 16.86 40.09
CA ASP A 724 10.31 16.28 40.64
C ASP A 724 10.13 15.92 42.11
N ILE A 725 10.87 14.91 42.58
CA ILE A 725 10.95 14.56 44.00
C ILE A 725 12.03 15.43 44.66
N GLU A 726 11.65 16.18 45.68
CA GLU A 726 12.58 17.06 46.38
C GLU A 726 13.82 16.32 46.91
N GLY A 727 15.00 16.84 46.56
CA GLY A 727 16.29 16.28 46.96
C GLY A 727 16.57 14.89 46.40
N GLN A 728 15.82 14.43 45.40
CA GLN A 728 15.86 13.04 44.90
C GLN A 728 15.67 11.99 46.01
N SER A 729 14.97 12.37 47.07
CA SER A 729 14.76 11.51 48.23
C SER A 729 14.05 10.22 47.82
N THR A 730 14.37 9.11 48.49
CA THR A 730 13.69 7.82 48.33
C THR A 730 12.69 7.55 49.46
N ALA A 731 12.60 8.45 50.45
CA ALA A 731 11.75 8.29 51.62
C ALA A 731 10.26 8.49 51.28
N ASP A 732 9.39 7.78 52.02
CA ASP A 732 7.95 8.08 52.04
C ASP A 732 7.72 9.47 52.61
N GLY A 733 6.79 10.22 52.01
CA GLY A 733 6.48 11.58 52.42
C GLY A 733 7.36 12.65 51.78
N ALA A 734 8.31 12.30 50.91
CA ALA A 734 9.10 13.31 50.20
C ALA A 734 8.19 14.14 49.29
N ARG A 735 8.27 15.48 49.43
CA ARG A 735 7.41 16.42 48.71
C ARG A 735 7.74 16.45 47.23
N LEU A 736 6.72 16.63 46.40
CA LEU A 736 6.90 16.93 44.99
C LEU A 736 6.93 18.43 44.75
N HIS A 737 7.79 18.84 43.84
CA HIS A 737 8.01 20.24 43.47
C HIS A 737 8.32 20.38 41.98
N LEU A 738 8.44 21.62 41.50
CA LEU A 738 8.96 21.90 40.18
C LEU A 738 10.49 21.94 40.19
N TRP A 739 11.08 21.33 39.18
CA TRP A 739 12.48 21.49 38.87
C TRP A 739 12.72 21.50 37.36
N ASP A 740 13.81 22.11 36.92
CA ASP A 740 14.18 22.11 35.50
C ASP A 740 14.22 20.68 34.96
N CYS A 741 13.59 20.49 33.81
CA CYS A 741 13.46 19.16 33.20
C CYS A 741 14.83 18.63 32.79
N GLY A 742 15.19 17.45 33.28
CA GLY A 742 16.45 16.80 32.98
C GLY A 742 16.32 15.30 32.75
N THR A 743 17.45 14.62 32.85
CA THR A 743 17.54 13.15 32.77
C THR A 743 17.43 12.48 34.14
N TRP A 744 17.21 13.25 35.21
CA TRP A 744 17.13 12.76 36.58
C TRP A 744 15.99 11.77 36.78
N ASN A 745 16.30 10.71 37.52
CA ASN A 745 15.40 9.62 37.86
C ASN A 745 14.22 10.08 38.75
N SER A 746 14.43 11.11 39.57
CA SER A 746 13.41 11.76 40.40
C SER A 746 12.27 12.42 39.59
N GLN A 747 12.45 12.59 38.27
CA GLN A 747 11.48 13.21 37.36
C GLN A 747 10.80 12.22 36.42
N LYS A 748 11.10 10.92 36.53
CA LYS A 748 10.56 9.89 35.63
C LYS A 748 9.27 9.33 36.20
N TRP A 749 8.15 9.61 35.54
CA TRP A 749 6.81 9.24 35.98
C TRP A 749 6.11 8.41 34.92
N THR A 750 5.45 7.35 35.36
CA THR A 750 4.58 6.51 34.51
C THR A 750 3.19 6.49 35.12
N LEU A 751 2.16 6.77 34.33
CA LEU A 751 0.78 6.53 34.74
C LEU A 751 0.45 5.05 34.50
N THR A 752 0.05 4.33 35.54
CA THR A 752 -0.31 2.91 35.50
C THR A 752 -1.77 2.76 35.91
N SER A 753 -2.54 1.99 35.13
CA SER A 753 -3.92 1.61 35.45
C SER A 753 -3.98 0.31 36.23
#